data_AF-A0A5J5KBW9-F1
#
_entry.id   AF-A0A5J5KBW9-F1
#
_cell.length_a   1.000
_cell.length_b   1.000
_cell.length_c   1.000
_cell.angle_alpha   90.00
_cell.angle_beta   90.00
_cell.angle_gamma   90.00
#
_symmetry.space_group_name_H-M   'P 1'
#
loop_
_entity.id
_entity.type
_entity.pdbx_description
1 polymer ?
#
loop_
_entity_poly.entity_id
_entity_poly.type
_entity_poly.pdbx_seq_one_letter_code
_entity_poly.pdbx_strand_id
1 'polypeptide(L)'
;MRTSIRTAGVLAALLAAGAAGCAGGRTTQDAPPSPVDLTGKIRLVSYTDCAEMTEGLRRAAARNVTPWGFGDAMLFAAREDASAAKQAAPEQPFSTTNTHEAGVDEPDLVKTDGDRVITVSGGVLRVVDARTRRVTGTLRLVADDQWWAEADLLVHGDRALVLFQGGVIPFGARASARVGPGGPRYVLVDLSGEPRVLGAMTAHGQHVDARQSGSTVRLVVRSQPDVALPAPKEGASEREMLDANRRAVLAAPADAWLPSYEIETGGGAGDAGRTERVGCDQVSHPDSFTGTSMLTVHTIDLAAAAPFGSASPIAVAADGDTVYGTAGSIYVTSNPQWWTARPIDVVPVPETSVPETSVPTPTPTAPPERTEVHRFDVSGPGAPRYVTSGSVPGRLLNQYSLSEYDGHLRVATTSGAEVFGASPSTSESGVYVLDAATLAPTGSVTGLGRGERIYSVRFAGGLGYVVTFRQTDPLYALDLRDPAAPKVTGELKITGFSAYLHPAGEGRLIGIGQEASEAGRALGTQISLFDVTDPAAPAVLSRFHRKDSGSEAEWDPHAFLYWPATGLAVLPLQSWADGEVTESAALALRVGDREITKLGVVTHPKPAAKKGFAPDGQGIRRSLVIGGDLWTLSGAGLKVSDAATLADRAWIPFA
;
A
#
# COMPACT_ATOMS: atom_id res chain seq x y z
N MET A 1 -16.16 -6.75 -74.40
CA MET A 1 -15.92 -5.44 -75.03
C MET A 1 -16.64 -4.37 -74.21
N ARG A 2 -15.86 -3.41 -73.66
CA ARG A 2 -16.17 -1.99 -73.40
C ARG A 2 -17.31 -1.57 -72.42
N THR A 3 -16.85 -0.89 -71.35
CA THR A 3 -17.31 0.40 -70.76
C THR A 3 -18.76 0.52 -70.26
N SER A 4 -19.01 0.72 -68.94
CA SER A 4 -18.91 1.95 -68.12
C SER A 4 -20.08 2.94 -68.28
N ILE A 5 -20.59 3.47 -67.15
CA ILE A 5 -21.38 4.71 -66.86
C ILE A 5 -22.37 4.40 -65.72
N ARG A 6 -22.14 4.80 -64.45
CA ARG A 6 -22.42 6.10 -63.77
C ARG A 6 -23.92 6.40 -63.45
N THR A 7 -24.21 6.34 -62.14
CA THR A 7 -24.98 7.26 -61.27
C THR A 7 -26.52 7.37 -61.28
N ALA A 8 -27.02 7.56 -60.03
CA ALA A 8 -28.30 8.09 -59.53
C ALA A 8 -29.50 7.11 -59.55
N GLY A 9 -30.34 6.98 -58.52
CA GLY A 9 -30.46 7.62 -57.22
C GLY A 9 -31.83 7.27 -56.63
N VAL A 10 -31.93 7.31 -55.29
CA VAL A 10 -33.09 7.77 -54.50
C VAL A 10 -34.32 6.84 -54.32
N LEU A 11 -34.64 6.72 -53.02
CA LEU A 11 -35.91 6.45 -52.31
C LEU A 11 -36.40 5.01 -52.04
N ALA A 12 -36.51 4.78 -50.73
CA ALA A 12 -37.21 3.71 -50.05
C ALA A 12 -38.74 3.84 -50.14
N ALA A 13 -39.41 2.69 -50.06
CA ALA A 13 -40.76 2.58 -49.51
C ALA A 13 -40.94 1.20 -48.85
N LEU A 14 -41.22 1.24 -47.55
CA LEU A 14 -41.64 0.14 -46.66
C LEU A 14 -43.07 -0.32 -46.97
N LEU A 15 -43.36 -1.61 -46.69
CA LEU A 15 -44.61 -2.19 -46.11
C LEU A 15 -44.55 -3.72 -46.33
N ALA A 16 -44.14 -4.55 -45.36
CA ALA A 16 -44.82 -5.00 -44.14
C ALA A 16 -45.77 -6.22 -44.31
N ALA A 17 -45.41 -7.28 -43.55
CA ALA A 17 -46.23 -8.29 -42.89
C ALA A 17 -46.74 -9.53 -43.67
N GLY A 18 -46.32 -10.70 -43.17
CA GLY A 18 -46.92 -12.02 -43.44
C GLY A 18 -46.22 -13.12 -42.64
N ALA A 19 -46.82 -13.53 -41.54
CA ALA A 19 -46.30 -14.43 -40.51
C ALA A 19 -46.26 -15.93 -40.90
N ALA A 20 -45.36 -16.70 -40.26
CA ALA A 20 -45.67 -17.93 -39.49
C ALA A 20 -44.42 -18.79 -39.20
N GLY A 21 -44.29 -19.29 -37.97
CA GLY A 21 -43.51 -20.52 -37.68
C GLY A 21 -42.55 -20.46 -36.49
N CYS A 22 -43.05 -20.66 -35.28
CA CYS A 22 -42.31 -20.83 -34.04
C CYS A 22 -41.54 -22.17 -33.97
N ALA A 23 -40.32 -22.18 -33.42
CA ALA A 23 -39.86 -23.11 -32.36
C ALA A 23 -38.41 -22.78 -31.94
N GLY A 24 -38.15 -22.67 -30.63
CA GLY A 24 -36.78 -22.67 -30.07
C GLY A 24 -36.60 -21.67 -28.91
N GLY A 25 -36.48 -22.19 -27.69
CA GLY A 25 -36.52 -21.43 -26.44
C GLY A 25 -35.45 -20.35 -26.29
N ARG A 26 -35.88 -19.19 -25.76
CA ARG A 26 -35.00 -18.14 -25.27
C ARG A 26 -34.67 -18.41 -23.81
N THR A 27 -33.43 -18.74 -23.52
CA THR A 27 -32.80 -18.34 -22.26
C THR A 27 -32.76 -16.81 -22.24
N THR A 28 -33.23 -16.22 -21.15
CA THR A 28 -33.15 -14.79 -20.89
C THR A 28 -31.67 -14.41 -20.75
N GLN A 29 -31.09 -13.93 -21.85
CA GLN A 29 -29.81 -13.25 -21.84
C GLN A 29 -30.09 -11.87 -21.24
N ASP A 30 -29.82 -11.72 -19.94
CA ASP A 30 -29.91 -10.42 -19.28
C ASP A 30 -29.04 -9.41 -20.03
N ALA A 31 -29.58 -8.20 -20.19
CA ALA A 31 -28.90 -7.10 -20.85
C ALA A 31 -27.53 -6.85 -20.20
N PRO A 32 -26.50 -6.46 -20.97
CA PRO A 32 -25.24 -6.02 -20.39
C PRO A 32 -25.49 -4.87 -19.40
N PRO A 33 -24.81 -4.84 -18.24
CA PRO A 33 -24.98 -3.75 -17.28
C PRO A 33 -24.68 -2.42 -17.95
N SER A 34 -25.47 -1.40 -17.61
CA SER A 34 -25.26 -0.03 -18.08
C SER A 34 -23.82 0.41 -17.77
N PRO A 35 -23.12 1.09 -18.70
CA PRO A 35 -21.80 1.65 -18.44
C PRO A 35 -21.86 2.54 -17.19
N VAL A 36 -20.98 2.27 -16.22
CA VAL A 36 -20.80 3.16 -15.07
C VAL A 36 -20.36 4.52 -15.60
N ASP A 37 -20.98 5.60 -15.14
CA ASP A 37 -20.57 6.96 -15.49
C ASP A 37 -19.27 7.28 -14.76
N LEU A 38 -18.17 7.24 -15.52
CA LEU A 38 -16.82 7.51 -15.05
C LEU A 38 -16.32 8.92 -15.46
N THR A 39 -17.21 9.80 -15.91
CA THR A 39 -16.85 11.06 -16.59
C THR A 39 -16.53 12.24 -15.68
N GLY A 40 -16.28 12.00 -14.38
CA GLY A 40 -15.79 13.03 -13.46
C GLY A 40 -14.41 13.54 -13.90
N LYS A 41 -14.37 14.52 -14.81
CA LYS A 41 -13.15 15.21 -15.22
C LYS A 41 -12.67 16.02 -14.02
N ILE A 42 -11.56 15.61 -13.42
CA ILE A 42 -10.93 16.37 -12.35
C ILE A 42 -9.77 17.13 -12.97
N ARG A 43 -9.89 18.46 -13.08
CA ARG A 43 -8.86 19.35 -13.60
C ARG A 43 -8.00 19.87 -12.44
N LEU A 44 -6.74 20.18 -12.74
CA LEU A 44 -5.85 20.82 -11.78
C LEU A 44 -6.32 22.26 -11.51
N VAL A 45 -6.69 22.54 -10.27
CA VAL A 45 -6.99 23.89 -9.80
C VAL A 45 -5.91 24.27 -8.79
N SER A 46 -4.94 25.07 -9.25
CA SER A 46 -4.05 25.80 -8.36
C SER A 46 -4.78 27.04 -7.88
N TYR A 47 -4.62 27.39 -6.60
CA TYR A 47 -5.08 28.68 -6.12
C TYR A 47 -4.25 29.81 -6.74
N THR A 48 -4.88 30.94 -7.00
CA THR A 48 -4.20 32.14 -7.55
C THR A 48 -3.36 32.83 -6.47
N ASP A 49 -3.81 32.75 -5.21
CA ASP A 49 -3.11 33.28 -4.04
C ASP A 49 -3.52 32.59 -2.72
N CYS A 50 -2.85 32.95 -1.62
CA CYS A 50 -3.13 32.41 -0.28
C CYS A 50 -4.56 32.71 0.22
N ALA A 51 -5.17 33.82 -0.20
CA ALA A 51 -6.49 34.21 0.28
C ALA A 51 -7.57 33.34 -0.38
N GLU A 52 -7.44 33.10 -1.68
CA GLU A 52 -8.28 32.15 -2.41
C GLU A 52 -8.14 30.74 -1.85
N MET A 53 -6.91 30.28 -1.59
CA MET A 53 -6.64 28.99 -0.94
C MET A 53 -7.38 28.87 0.38
N THR A 54 -7.16 29.81 1.29
CA THR A 54 -7.73 29.76 2.65
C THR A 54 -9.25 29.72 2.59
N GLU A 55 -9.86 30.58 1.78
CA GLU A 55 -11.30 30.66 1.64
C GLU A 55 -11.89 29.40 0.96
N GLY A 56 -11.20 28.85 -0.05
CA GLY A 56 -11.55 27.58 -0.69
C GLY A 56 -11.58 26.42 0.31
N LEU A 57 -10.51 26.25 1.08
CA LEU A 57 -10.36 25.20 2.08
C LEU A 57 -11.39 25.34 3.20
N ARG A 58 -11.59 26.55 3.75
CA ARG A 58 -12.63 26.83 4.75
C ARG A 58 -14.02 26.43 4.27
N ARG A 59 -14.39 26.82 3.05
CA ARG A 59 -15.70 26.49 2.48
C ARG A 59 -15.88 24.99 2.28
N ALA A 60 -14.85 24.30 1.79
CA ALA A 60 -14.90 22.85 1.61
C ALA A 60 -15.02 22.14 2.96
N ALA A 61 -14.15 22.45 3.91
CA ALA A 61 -14.14 21.86 5.23
C ALA A 61 -15.44 22.14 6.01
N ALA A 62 -16.02 23.34 5.91
CA ALA A 62 -17.28 23.67 6.59
C ALA A 62 -18.47 22.84 6.07
N ARG A 63 -18.42 22.36 4.83
CA ARG A 63 -19.42 21.42 4.28
C ARG A 63 -19.24 20.00 4.81
N ASN A 64 -18.01 19.60 5.13
CA ASN A 64 -17.64 18.22 5.46
C ASN A 64 -17.31 17.98 6.94
N VAL A 65 -17.18 19.04 7.75
CA VAL A 65 -17.01 18.93 9.20
C VAL A 65 -18.27 18.34 9.83
N THR A 66 -18.07 17.44 10.79
CA THR A 66 -19.14 16.74 11.51
C THR A 66 -19.33 17.32 12.91
N PRO A 67 -20.38 16.92 13.67
CA PRO A 67 -20.47 17.22 15.11
C PRO A 67 -19.22 16.79 15.90
N TRP A 68 -18.51 15.77 15.41
CA TRP A 68 -17.32 15.16 16.02
C TRP A 68 -16.00 15.67 15.41
N GLY A 69 -16.06 16.73 14.60
CA GLY A 69 -14.91 17.31 13.91
C GLY A 69 -14.63 16.67 12.54
N PHE A 70 -13.35 16.50 12.20
CA PHE A 70 -12.93 15.98 10.90
C PHE A 70 -12.87 14.44 10.80
N GLY A 71 -13.24 13.73 11.87
CA GLY A 71 -13.50 12.28 11.82
C GLY A 71 -12.41 11.37 12.41
N ASP A 72 -11.26 11.88 12.89
CA ASP A 72 -10.15 10.99 13.34
C ASP A 72 -10.30 10.38 14.74
N ALA A 73 -11.31 10.77 15.52
CA ALA A 73 -11.54 10.18 16.82
C ALA A 73 -12.41 8.92 16.70
N MET A 74 -11.81 7.75 16.37
CA MET A 74 -12.09 6.43 16.96
C MET A 74 -11.37 5.26 16.24
N LEU A 75 -10.61 4.51 17.06
CA LEU A 75 -10.01 3.17 16.95
C LEU A 75 -9.39 2.65 15.64
N PHE A 76 -8.09 2.39 15.75
CA PHE A 76 -7.28 1.48 14.93
C PHE A 76 -7.95 0.12 14.73
N ALA A 77 -8.20 -0.22 13.47
CA ALA A 77 -8.11 -1.58 12.98
C ALA A 77 -6.97 -1.60 11.97
N ALA A 78 -5.93 -2.38 12.25
CA ALA A 78 -4.83 -2.61 11.32
C ALA A 78 -5.43 -3.12 10.00
N ARG A 79 -5.13 -2.42 8.90
CA ARG A 79 -5.40 -2.94 7.57
C ARG A 79 -4.22 -3.80 7.18
N GLU A 80 -4.53 -5.04 6.86
CA GLU A 80 -3.59 -6.01 6.32
C GLU A 80 -3.35 -5.67 4.85
N ASP A 81 -2.16 -5.15 4.55
CA ASP A 81 -1.70 -5.00 3.18
C ASP A 81 -1.47 -6.39 2.60
N ALA A 82 -1.87 -6.62 1.35
CA ALA A 82 -1.50 -7.83 0.61
C ALA A 82 -0.42 -7.47 -0.40
N SER A 83 0.46 -8.40 -0.72
CA SER A 83 1.74 -8.12 -1.33
C SER A 83 1.75 -8.47 -2.84
N ALA A 84 2.63 -7.89 -3.66
CA ALA A 84 3.06 -8.46 -4.96
C ALA A 84 4.54 -8.09 -5.30
N ALA A 85 5.05 -8.64 -6.40
CA ALA A 85 6.49 -8.87 -6.63
C ALA A 85 7.03 -8.46 -8.00
N LYS A 86 8.29 -8.07 -8.10
CA LYS A 86 8.87 -7.63 -9.37
C LYS A 86 9.20 -8.71 -10.41
N GLN A 87 9.39 -8.22 -11.64
CA GLN A 87 10.09 -8.86 -12.76
C GLN A 87 11.62 -8.71 -12.58
N ALA A 88 12.39 -9.72 -13.01
CA ALA A 88 13.84 -9.82 -12.78
C ALA A 88 14.62 -8.52 -13.09
N ALA A 89 15.30 -7.99 -12.07
CA ALA A 89 16.29 -6.93 -12.22
C ALA A 89 17.59 -7.47 -12.86
N PRO A 90 18.46 -6.62 -13.43
CA PRO A 90 19.74 -7.04 -14.01
C PRO A 90 20.56 -7.87 -13.02
N GLU A 91 21.32 -8.86 -13.51
CA GLU A 91 22.20 -9.69 -12.69
C GLU A 91 23.17 -8.81 -11.87
N GLN A 92 22.90 -8.69 -10.57
CA GLN A 92 23.82 -8.16 -9.58
C GLN A 92 24.32 -9.32 -8.71
N PRO A 93 25.47 -9.22 -8.04
CA PRO A 93 25.96 -10.29 -7.18
C PRO A 93 25.24 -10.36 -5.83
N PHE A 94 24.24 -9.50 -5.57
CA PHE A 94 23.45 -9.46 -4.34
C PHE A 94 21.99 -9.13 -4.61
N SER A 95 21.10 -9.44 -3.67
CA SER A 95 19.69 -9.06 -3.72
C SER A 95 19.44 -7.69 -3.11
N THR A 96 18.49 -6.95 -3.67
CA THR A 96 17.94 -5.72 -3.07
C THR A 96 16.62 -6.02 -2.35
N THR A 97 16.01 -5.01 -1.74
CA THR A 97 14.60 -5.06 -1.32
C THR A 97 13.73 -5.53 -2.49
N ASN A 98 12.70 -6.29 -2.17
CA ASN A 98 11.71 -6.78 -3.13
C ASN A 98 10.72 -5.64 -3.46
N THR A 99 11.13 -4.76 -4.37
CA THR A 99 10.38 -3.54 -4.73
C THR A 99 9.28 -3.81 -5.75
N HIS A 100 8.26 -2.95 -5.78
CA HIS A 100 7.18 -3.03 -6.76
C HIS A 100 7.70 -2.74 -8.19
N GLU A 101 8.47 -1.67 -8.37
CA GLU A 101 8.92 -1.16 -9.68
C GLU A 101 10.44 -1.25 -9.89
N ALA A 102 10.84 -1.35 -11.16
CA ALA A 102 12.25 -1.31 -11.54
C ALA A 102 12.85 0.10 -11.39
N GLY A 103 13.99 0.19 -10.69
CA GLY A 103 14.69 1.46 -10.46
C GLY A 103 14.04 2.35 -9.39
N VAL A 104 12.97 1.90 -8.76
CA VAL A 104 12.33 2.58 -7.62
C VAL A 104 12.50 1.71 -6.39
N ASP A 105 13.18 2.24 -5.38
CA ASP A 105 13.38 1.59 -4.09
C ASP A 105 12.33 2.02 -3.06
N GLU A 106 12.10 1.15 -2.08
CA GLU A 106 11.06 1.27 -1.04
C GLU A 106 11.71 1.15 0.35
N PRO A 107 11.23 1.84 1.39
CA PRO A 107 11.72 1.64 2.76
C PRO A 107 11.64 0.17 3.18
N ASP A 108 12.67 -0.32 3.86
CA ASP A 108 12.71 -1.69 4.39
C ASP A 108 13.58 -1.75 5.65
N LEU A 109 13.46 -2.82 6.44
CA LEU A 109 14.19 -3.06 7.69
C LEU A 109 15.69 -3.32 7.47
N VAL A 110 16.07 -3.68 6.24
CA VAL A 110 17.45 -3.98 5.87
C VAL A 110 17.75 -3.57 4.43
N LYS A 111 18.94 -3.01 4.22
CA LYS A 111 19.48 -2.62 2.92
C LYS A 111 20.89 -3.17 2.75
N THR A 112 21.28 -3.42 1.51
CA THR A 112 22.66 -3.80 1.17
C THR A 112 23.10 -3.17 -0.14
N ASP A 113 24.38 -2.84 -0.22
CA ASP A 113 25.09 -2.44 -1.43
C ASP A 113 26.07 -3.53 -1.92
N GLY A 114 25.97 -4.74 -1.35
CA GLY A 114 26.86 -5.88 -1.61
C GLY A 114 28.11 -5.94 -0.73
N ASP A 115 28.59 -4.79 -0.25
CA ASP A 115 29.75 -4.71 0.66
C ASP A 115 29.34 -4.55 2.12
N ARG A 116 28.17 -3.95 2.36
CA ARG A 116 27.60 -3.66 3.67
C ARG A 116 26.16 -4.18 3.77
N VAL A 117 25.79 -4.57 4.97
CA VAL A 117 24.40 -4.77 5.40
C VAL A 117 24.07 -3.67 6.41
N ILE A 118 23.05 -2.87 6.10
CA ILE A 118 22.59 -1.76 6.93
C ILE A 118 21.18 -2.11 7.43
N THR A 119 20.97 -2.06 8.75
CA THR A 119 19.68 -2.40 9.35
C THR A 119 19.42 -1.55 10.58
N VAL A 120 18.13 -1.30 10.87
CA VAL A 120 17.68 -0.65 12.09
C VAL A 120 16.85 -1.65 12.89
N SER A 121 17.22 -1.87 14.15
CA SER A 121 16.47 -2.75 15.05
C SER A 121 16.62 -2.27 16.49
N GLY A 122 15.51 -2.22 17.22
CA GLY A 122 15.46 -1.69 18.58
C GLY A 122 15.83 -0.20 18.66
N GLY A 123 15.55 0.56 17.59
CA GLY A 123 15.95 1.96 17.44
C GLY A 123 17.46 2.20 17.31
N VAL A 124 18.22 1.16 16.94
CA VAL A 124 19.67 1.22 16.74
C VAL A 124 20.01 0.82 15.30
N LEU A 125 20.62 1.75 14.57
CA LEU A 125 21.21 1.50 13.25
C LEU A 125 22.53 0.75 13.40
N ARG A 126 22.70 -0.29 12.59
CA ARG A 126 23.92 -1.11 12.52
C ARG A 126 24.40 -1.19 11.08
N VAL A 127 25.71 -1.00 10.89
CA VAL A 127 26.41 -1.24 9.63
C VAL A 127 27.29 -2.46 9.82
N VAL A 128 27.12 -3.46 8.96
CA VAL A 128 27.85 -4.72 9.01
C VAL A 128 28.61 -4.89 7.71
N ASP A 129 29.92 -5.12 7.80
CA ASP A 129 30.74 -5.44 6.63
C ASP A 129 30.46 -6.89 6.20
N ALA A 130 30.01 -7.06 4.96
CA ALA A 130 29.54 -8.35 4.44
C ALA A 130 30.68 -9.38 4.33
N ARG A 131 31.91 -8.93 4.04
CA ARG A 131 33.07 -9.80 3.84
C ARG A 131 33.62 -10.34 5.16
N THR A 132 33.78 -9.49 6.16
CA THR A 132 34.32 -9.83 7.48
C THR A 132 33.24 -10.29 8.45
N ARG A 133 31.97 -10.03 8.13
CA ARG A 133 30.79 -10.39 8.93
C ARG A 133 30.86 -9.77 10.33
N ARG A 134 31.36 -8.53 10.40
CA ARG A 134 31.52 -7.77 11.65
C ARG A 134 30.73 -6.49 11.58
N VAL A 135 30.13 -6.12 12.70
CA VAL A 135 29.56 -4.79 12.89
C VAL A 135 30.71 -3.78 12.85
N THR A 136 30.66 -2.86 11.90
CA THR A 136 31.66 -1.79 11.70
C THR A 136 31.16 -0.44 12.22
N GLY A 137 29.85 -0.29 12.41
CA GLY A 137 29.26 0.93 12.96
C GLY A 137 27.94 0.65 13.68
N THR A 138 27.70 1.35 14.77
CA THR A 138 26.45 1.32 15.53
C THR A 138 26.05 2.73 15.91
N LEU A 139 24.77 3.08 15.73
CA LEU A 139 24.25 4.39 16.12
C LEU A 139 22.85 4.23 16.70
N ARG A 140 22.68 4.65 17.95
CA ARG A 140 21.37 4.71 18.61
C ARG A 140 20.64 5.96 18.14
N LEU A 141 19.42 5.78 17.64
CA LEU A 141 18.61 6.84 17.03
C LEU A 141 17.43 7.29 17.89
N VAL A 142 17.09 6.51 18.92
CA VAL A 142 16.01 6.78 19.87
C VAL A 142 16.49 6.56 21.29
N ALA A 143 15.79 7.14 22.27
CA ALA A 143 16.08 6.91 23.68
C ALA A 143 15.92 5.42 24.07
N ASP A 144 16.61 4.98 25.12
CA ASP A 144 16.61 3.55 25.52
C ASP A 144 15.22 2.99 25.85
N ASP A 145 14.32 3.84 26.35
CA ASP A 145 12.92 3.52 26.65
C ASP A 145 12.00 3.52 25.41
N GLN A 146 12.54 3.90 24.24
CA GLN A 146 11.86 3.90 22.95
C GLN A 146 12.36 2.78 22.02
N TRP A 147 12.94 1.71 22.57
CA TRP A 147 13.40 0.55 21.81
C TRP A 147 12.32 -0.10 20.93
N TRP A 148 11.04 0.13 21.24
CA TRP A 148 9.88 -0.36 20.49
C TRP A 148 9.61 0.45 19.21
N ALA A 149 10.32 1.55 18.98
CA ALA A 149 10.21 2.32 17.75
C ALA A 149 10.78 1.53 16.57
N GLU A 150 9.88 0.92 15.79
CA GLU A 150 10.22 0.33 14.51
C GLU A 150 10.57 1.42 13.50
N ALA A 151 11.50 1.09 12.61
CA ALA A 151 11.93 2.00 11.56
C ALA A 151 12.38 1.24 10.34
N ASP A 152 12.02 1.79 9.19
CA ASP A 152 12.55 1.39 7.91
C ASP A 152 13.71 2.30 7.52
N LEU A 153 14.46 1.89 6.50
CA LEU A 153 15.52 2.71 5.95
C LEU A 153 15.57 2.68 4.42
N LEU A 154 16.05 3.78 3.88
CA LEU A 154 16.43 3.99 2.48
C LEU A 154 17.92 4.32 2.45
N VAL A 155 18.66 3.79 1.48
CA VAL A 155 20.12 3.95 1.39
C VAL A 155 20.53 4.42 0.01
N HIS A 156 21.46 5.38 -0.04
CA HIS A 156 22.12 5.82 -1.25
C HIS A 156 23.59 6.15 -0.97
N GLY A 157 24.51 5.31 -1.46
CA GLY A 157 25.94 5.45 -1.17
C GLY A 157 26.21 5.44 0.33
N ASP A 158 26.84 6.49 0.85
CA ASP A 158 27.17 6.64 2.27
C ASP A 158 26.09 7.39 3.08
N ARG A 159 24.83 7.31 2.66
CA ARG A 159 23.70 7.98 3.30
C ARG A 159 22.58 6.99 3.56
N ALA A 160 22.08 7.00 4.79
CA ALA A 160 20.83 6.33 5.15
C ALA A 160 19.81 7.34 5.63
N LEU A 161 18.61 7.29 5.08
CA LEU A 161 17.43 7.94 5.65
C LEU A 161 16.66 6.89 6.45
N VAL A 162 16.53 7.10 7.75
CA VAL A 162 15.79 6.22 8.66
C VAL A 162 14.42 6.82 8.93
N LEU A 163 13.36 6.05 8.72
CA LEU A 163 11.98 6.50 8.77
C LEU A 163 11.28 5.88 9.99
N PHE A 164 11.02 6.69 11.00
CA PHE A 164 10.21 6.32 12.16
C PHE A 164 8.76 6.75 11.91
N GLN A 165 7.86 5.78 11.78
CA GLN A 165 6.48 6.04 11.36
C GLN A 165 5.53 6.45 12.50
N GLY A 166 6.03 6.54 13.76
CA GLY A 166 5.22 6.82 14.95
C GLY A 166 4.42 5.59 15.38
N GLY A 167 4.90 4.86 16.38
CA GLY A 167 4.33 3.57 16.77
C GLY A 167 3.27 3.64 17.87
N VAL A 168 2.53 2.55 18.02
CA VAL A 168 1.63 2.32 19.18
C VAL A 168 2.49 2.15 20.43
N ILE A 169 2.38 3.10 21.37
CA ILE A 169 3.07 3.02 22.66
C ILE A 169 2.58 1.77 23.41
N PRO A 170 3.45 0.80 23.76
CA PRO A 170 3.04 -0.41 24.46
C PRO A 170 2.35 -0.10 25.79
N PHE A 171 1.31 -0.88 26.12
CA PHE A 171 0.52 -0.72 27.35
C PHE A 171 1.43 -0.94 28.58
N GLY A 172 1.95 0.14 29.17
CA GLY A 172 2.88 0.08 30.31
C GLY A 172 4.07 1.05 30.25
N ALA A 173 4.39 1.63 29.08
CA ALA A 173 5.48 2.60 28.91
C ALA A 173 5.14 4.03 29.43
N ARG A 174 4.36 4.12 30.52
CA ARG A 174 3.62 5.32 30.96
C ARG A 174 4.43 6.40 31.71
N ALA A 175 5.75 6.28 31.89
CA ALA A 175 6.46 7.13 32.86
C ALA A 175 7.31 8.28 32.28
N SER A 176 7.62 8.30 30.98
CA SER A 176 8.52 9.30 30.38
C SER A 176 8.08 9.85 29.02
N ALA A 177 7.02 9.31 28.42
CA ALA A 177 6.49 9.81 27.16
C ALA A 177 5.93 11.23 27.34
N ARG A 178 6.70 12.25 26.94
CA ARG A 178 6.10 13.52 26.57
C ARG A 178 5.15 13.22 25.41
N VAL A 179 3.85 13.45 25.61
CA VAL A 179 2.93 13.66 24.49
C VAL A 179 3.34 15.00 23.86
N GLY A 180 4.36 14.95 23.00
CA GLY A 180 4.70 16.02 22.05
C GLY A 180 3.86 15.89 20.78
N PRO A 181 3.91 16.85 19.85
CA PRO A 181 3.16 16.77 18.59
C PRO A 181 3.72 15.62 17.73
N GLY A 182 3.19 14.41 17.95
CA GLY A 182 3.79 13.13 17.59
C GLY A 182 3.45 12.63 16.19
N GLY A 183 4.14 13.18 15.18
CA GLY A 183 4.12 12.68 13.80
C GLY A 183 5.38 11.90 13.41
N PRO A 184 5.50 11.44 12.15
CA PRO A 184 6.63 10.65 11.68
C PRO A 184 7.94 11.46 11.67
N ARG A 185 9.04 10.78 11.98
CA ARG A 185 10.39 11.36 12.07
C ARG A 185 11.34 10.67 11.10
N TYR A 186 12.06 11.47 10.32
CA TYR A 186 12.99 11.03 9.28
C TYR A 186 14.41 11.48 9.66
N VAL A 187 15.31 10.54 9.93
CA VAL A 187 16.68 10.84 10.40
C VAL A 187 17.68 10.52 9.31
N LEU A 188 18.46 11.51 8.89
CA LEU A 188 19.52 11.30 7.92
C LEU A 188 20.83 10.96 8.64
N VAL A 189 21.47 9.89 8.21
CA VAL A 189 22.69 9.34 8.81
C VAL A 189 23.79 9.27 7.75
N ASP A 190 24.99 9.72 8.12
CA ASP A 190 26.22 9.48 7.37
C ASP A 190 26.80 8.10 7.70
N LEU A 191 27.17 7.35 6.66
CA LEU A 191 27.73 6.01 6.75
C LEU A 191 29.17 5.91 6.21
N SER A 192 29.82 7.03 5.85
CA SER A 192 31.17 7.02 5.27
C SER A 192 32.28 6.64 6.28
N GLY A 193 31.92 6.46 7.55
CA GLY A 193 32.82 6.16 8.66
C GLY A 193 32.01 5.69 9.87
N GLU A 194 32.35 6.15 11.07
CA GLU A 194 31.49 5.94 12.25
C GLU A 194 30.13 6.61 12.01
N PRO A 195 29.00 5.87 12.10
CA PRO A 195 27.72 6.42 11.72
C PRO A 195 27.33 7.63 12.58
N ARG A 196 26.91 8.72 11.95
CA ARG A 196 26.50 9.94 12.65
C ARG A 196 25.27 10.58 12.04
N VAL A 197 24.40 11.12 12.88
CA VAL A 197 23.22 11.88 12.43
C VAL A 197 23.66 13.20 11.80
N LEU A 198 23.15 13.49 10.61
CA LEU A 198 23.35 14.75 9.90
C LEU A 198 22.21 15.75 10.15
N GLY A 199 21.01 15.23 10.40
CA GLY A 199 19.84 16.02 10.74
C GLY A 199 18.60 15.14 10.77
N ALA A 200 17.46 15.76 11.10
CA ALA A 200 16.18 15.09 11.07
C ALA A 200 15.07 16.02 10.58
N MET A 201 13.99 15.43 10.08
CA MET A 201 12.74 16.10 9.79
C MET A 201 11.61 15.38 10.54
N THR A 202 10.82 16.10 11.33
CA THR A 202 9.60 15.60 11.95
C THR A 202 8.40 16.24 11.26
N ALA A 203 7.59 15.47 10.55
CA ALA A 203 6.41 16.00 9.86
C ALA A 203 5.17 15.91 10.75
N HIS A 204 4.32 16.93 10.73
CA HIS A 204 3.00 16.83 11.36
C HIS A 204 2.09 15.96 10.51
N GLY A 205 1.45 14.95 11.12
CA GLY A 205 0.57 14.01 10.44
C GLY A 205 0.99 12.56 10.60
N GLN A 206 0.69 11.75 9.59
CA GLN A 206 0.94 10.32 9.52
C GLN A 206 1.79 10.03 8.28
N HIS A 207 2.78 9.15 8.42
CA HIS A 207 3.51 8.63 7.27
C HIS A 207 2.56 7.74 6.45
N VAL A 208 2.52 7.94 5.14
CA VAL A 208 1.79 7.06 4.23
C VAL A 208 2.76 6.06 3.61
N ASP A 209 3.78 6.56 2.90
CA ASP A 209 4.81 5.73 2.28
C ASP A 209 5.99 6.60 1.77
N ALA A 210 7.04 5.97 1.24
CA ALA A 210 8.11 6.63 0.52
C ALA A 210 8.62 5.86 -0.71
N ARG A 211 9.08 6.60 -1.73
CA ARG A 211 9.72 6.02 -2.92
C ARG A 211 11.06 6.70 -3.19
N GLN A 212 12.10 5.91 -3.47
CA GLN A 212 13.41 6.42 -3.83
C GLN A 212 13.72 6.11 -5.31
N SER A 213 14.18 7.12 -6.06
CA SER A 213 14.72 6.96 -7.40
C SER A 213 16.08 7.65 -7.47
N GLY A 214 17.14 6.88 -7.75
CA GLY A 214 18.51 7.36 -7.60
C GLY A 214 18.78 7.83 -6.17
N SER A 215 19.22 9.08 -6.01
CA SER A 215 19.42 9.71 -4.70
C SER A 215 18.18 10.41 -4.15
N THR A 216 17.12 10.55 -4.95
CA THR A 216 15.94 11.35 -4.59
C THR A 216 14.89 10.48 -3.90
N VAL A 217 14.50 10.86 -2.70
CA VAL A 217 13.41 10.26 -1.92
C VAL A 217 12.18 11.16 -1.97
N ARG A 218 11.03 10.56 -2.25
CA ARG A 218 9.70 11.18 -2.15
C ARG A 218 9.02 10.60 -0.91
N LEU A 219 8.79 11.43 0.11
CA LEU A 219 8.06 11.04 1.31
C LEU A 219 6.62 11.53 1.19
N VAL A 220 5.65 10.65 1.43
CA VAL A 220 4.23 10.98 1.39
C VAL A 220 3.69 11.02 2.82
N VAL A 221 3.16 12.17 3.23
CA VAL A 221 2.62 12.42 4.57
C VAL A 221 1.18 12.89 4.44
N ARG A 222 0.28 12.31 5.22
CA ARG A 222 -1.10 12.77 5.37
C ARG A 222 -1.26 13.52 6.67
N SER A 223 -1.94 14.66 6.65
CA SER A 223 -2.23 15.42 7.87
C SER A 223 -3.65 15.98 7.83
N GLN A 224 -4.22 16.27 9.00
CA GLN A 224 -5.42 17.09 9.09
C GLN A 224 -5.05 18.58 9.25
N PRO A 225 -5.92 19.51 8.82
CA PRO A 225 -5.78 20.92 9.16
C PRO A 225 -5.76 21.13 10.69
N ASP A 226 -4.87 22.00 11.17
CA ASP A 226 -4.71 22.38 12.58
C ASP A 226 -5.77 23.42 12.99
N VAL A 227 -7.04 23.06 12.79
CA VAL A 227 -8.20 23.89 13.16
C VAL A 227 -8.57 23.58 14.61
N ALA A 228 -8.48 24.60 15.47
CA ALA A 228 -8.92 24.49 16.86
C ALA A 228 -10.45 24.36 16.95
N LEU A 229 -10.94 23.12 16.98
CA LEU A 229 -12.36 22.82 17.14
C LEU A 229 -12.78 22.95 18.62
N PRO A 230 -13.96 23.53 18.92
CA PRO A 230 -14.44 23.66 20.29
C PRO A 230 -14.76 22.30 20.91
N ALA A 231 -14.38 22.10 22.17
CA ALA A 231 -14.76 20.91 22.91
C ALA A 231 -16.29 20.83 23.08
N PRO A 232 -16.89 19.62 22.97
CA PRO A 232 -18.31 19.42 23.25
C PRO A 232 -18.67 19.89 24.66
N LYS A 233 -19.73 20.70 24.78
CA LYS A 233 -20.29 21.05 26.09
C LYS A 233 -21.19 19.92 26.58
N GLU A 234 -21.21 19.70 27.89
CA GLU A 234 -22.12 18.73 28.50
C GLU A 234 -23.58 19.04 28.13
N GLY A 235 -24.29 18.06 27.57
CA GLY A 235 -25.67 18.21 27.11
C GLY A 235 -25.85 18.91 25.75
N ALA A 236 -24.79 19.25 25.03
CA ALA A 236 -24.91 19.85 23.69
C ALA A 236 -25.51 18.86 22.67
N SER A 237 -26.45 19.33 21.87
CA SER A 237 -26.98 18.56 20.74
C SER A 237 -25.96 18.44 19.60
N GLU A 238 -26.07 17.41 18.77
CA GLU A 238 -25.22 17.24 17.58
C GLU A 238 -25.27 18.45 16.63
N ARG A 239 -26.42 19.10 16.54
CA ARG A 239 -26.59 20.32 15.74
C ARG A 239 -25.78 21.49 16.32
N GLU A 240 -25.80 21.69 17.63
CA GLU A 240 -25.02 22.74 18.28
C GLU A 240 -23.51 22.49 18.14
N MET A 241 -23.08 21.24 18.25
CA MET A 241 -21.68 20.84 18.01
C MET A 241 -21.27 21.10 16.56
N LEU A 242 -22.09 20.68 15.60
CA LEU A 242 -21.85 20.93 14.18
C LEU A 242 -21.76 22.43 13.84
N ASP A 243 -22.68 23.24 14.35
CA ASP A 243 -22.69 24.69 14.11
C ASP A 243 -21.49 25.39 14.79
N ALA A 244 -21.05 24.90 15.95
CA ALA A 244 -19.83 25.38 16.60
C ALA A 244 -18.57 25.02 15.78
N ASN A 245 -18.46 23.78 15.32
CA ASN A 245 -17.35 23.31 14.50
C ASN A 245 -17.29 24.08 13.17
N ARG A 246 -18.43 24.27 12.49
CA ARG A 246 -18.50 25.07 11.26
C ARG A 246 -18.01 26.50 11.45
N ARG A 247 -18.38 27.16 12.56
CA ARG A 247 -17.88 28.51 12.87
C ARG A 247 -16.37 28.53 13.10
N ALA A 248 -15.84 27.56 13.83
CA ALA A 248 -14.40 27.44 14.06
C ALA A 248 -13.65 27.24 12.74
N VAL A 249 -14.14 26.35 11.87
CA VAL A 249 -13.59 26.10 10.54
C VAL A 249 -13.58 27.38 9.69
N LEU A 250 -14.70 28.09 9.59
CA LEU A 250 -14.80 29.32 8.79
C LEU A 250 -13.94 30.47 9.34
N ALA A 251 -13.63 30.47 10.64
CA ALA A 251 -12.77 31.46 11.28
C ALA A 251 -11.27 31.07 11.27
N ALA A 252 -10.92 29.82 10.96
CA ALA A 252 -9.58 29.28 11.11
C ALA A 252 -8.55 30.03 10.26
N PRO A 253 -7.43 30.52 10.81
CA PRO A 253 -6.45 31.32 10.09
C PRO A 253 -5.76 30.52 8.97
N ALA A 254 -5.09 31.20 8.04
CA ALA A 254 -4.50 30.57 6.85
C ALA A 254 -3.46 29.48 7.19
N ASP A 255 -2.66 29.70 8.23
CA ASP A 255 -1.62 28.79 8.69
C ASP A 255 -2.16 27.48 9.30
N ALA A 256 -3.41 27.48 9.80
CA ALA A 256 -4.09 26.25 10.25
C ALA A 256 -4.28 25.23 9.12
N TRP A 257 -4.26 25.67 7.86
CA TRP A 257 -4.47 24.81 6.70
C TRP A 257 -3.18 24.29 6.07
N LEU A 258 -2.04 24.87 6.44
CA LEU A 258 -0.75 24.59 5.81
C LEU A 258 -0.02 23.49 6.58
N PRO A 259 0.29 22.34 5.94
CA PRO A 259 1.07 21.28 6.57
C PRO A 259 2.41 21.83 7.09
N SER A 260 2.76 21.44 8.31
CA SER A 260 3.97 21.86 8.99
C SER A 260 4.93 20.72 9.24
N TYR A 261 6.21 21.02 9.29
CA TYR A 261 7.27 20.08 9.63
C TYR A 261 8.39 20.81 10.37
N GLU A 262 9.12 20.09 11.21
CA GLU A 262 10.24 20.59 11.98
C GLU A 262 11.53 20.01 11.42
N ILE A 263 12.52 20.87 11.15
CA ILE A 263 13.85 20.45 10.71
C ILE A 263 14.85 20.69 11.83
N GLU A 264 15.58 19.65 12.17
CA GLU A 264 16.71 19.68 13.10
C GLU A 264 18.00 19.57 12.29
N THR A 265 18.86 20.59 12.40
CA THR A 265 20.20 20.59 11.79
C THR A 265 21.22 20.14 12.82
N GLY A 266 21.94 19.06 12.55
CA GLY A 266 22.84 18.44 13.53
C GLY A 266 22.14 17.37 14.37
N GLY A 267 22.93 16.40 14.83
CA GLY A 267 22.46 15.21 15.55
C GLY A 267 22.36 15.34 17.07
N GLY A 268 22.46 16.55 17.62
CA GLY A 268 22.45 16.78 19.06
C GLY A 268 21.04 16.83 19.62
N ALA A 269 20.75 16.00 20.63
CA ALA A 269 19.55 16.17 21.44
C ALA A 269 19.60 17.55 22.13
N GLY A 270 18.85 18.53 21.62
CA GLY A 270 18.82 19.90 22.12
C GLY A 270 19.05 21.00 21.09
N ASP A 271 19.35 20.67 19.83
CA ASP A 271 19.34 21.66 18.75
C ASP A 271 17.89 22.13 18.52
N ALA A 272 17.67 23.46 18.53
CA ALA A 272 16.35 24.03 18.33
C ALA A 272 15.90 23.75 16.88
N GLY A 273 14.88 22.90 16.72
CA GLY A 273 14.30 22.65 15.42
C GLY A 273 13.66 23.91 14.83
N ARG A 274 13.77 24.06 13.51
CA ARG A 274 13.08 25.11 12.76
C ARG A 274 11.77 24.55 12.25
N THR A 275 10.65 25.07 12.73
CA THR A 275 9.34 24.79 12.14
C THR A 275 9.21 25.50 10.80
N GLU A 276 8.85 24.74 9.78
CA GLU A 276 8.51 25.20 8.45
C GLU A 276 7.08 24.77 8.08
N ARG A 277 6.55 25.40 7.05
CA ARG A 277 5.23 25.11 6.49
C ARG A 277 5.31 25.07 4.98
N VAL A 278 4.45 24.27 4.36
CA VAL A 278 4.23 24.32 2.92
C VAL A 278 3.75 25.72 2.54
N GLY A 279 4.34 26.32 1.51
CA GLY A 279 3.88 27.62 0.99
C GLY A 279 2.48 27.50 0.36
N CYS A 280 1.64 28.52 0.48
CA CYS A 280 0.28 28.46 -0.07
C CYS A 280 0.27 28.22 -1.59
N ASP A 281 1.27 28.75 -2.29
CA ASP A 281 1.48 28.60 -3.73
C ASP A 281 1.84 27.16 -4.14
N GLN A 282 2.20 26.33 -3.16
CA GLN A 282 2.47 24.90 -3.31
C GLN A 282 1.29 24.02 -2.88
N VAL A 283 0.12 24.62 -2.60
CA VAL A 283 -1.12 23.91 -2.29
C VAL A 283 -2.02 23.83 -3.52
N SER A 284 -2.36 22.61 -3.92
CA SER A 284 -3.32 22.32 -4.99
C SER A 284 -4.55 21.59 -4.44
N HIS A 285 -5.59 21.44 -5.27
CA HIS A 285 -6.71 20.58 -4.95
C HIS A 285 -7.31 19.93 -6.21
N PRO A 286 -7.97 18.77 -6.08
CA PRO A 286 -8.88 18.28 -7.12
C PRO A 286 -10.15 19.14 -7.17
N ASP A 287 -10.88 19.13 -8.29
CA ASP A 287 -12.16 19.85 -8.47
C ASP A 287 -13.17 19.58 -7.32
N SER A 288 -13.23 18.34 -6.85
CA SER A 288 -14.02 17.94 -5.68
C SER A 288 -13.11 17.48 -4.55
N PHE A 289 -13.23 18.08 -3.38
CA PHE A 289 -12.46 17.72 -2.20
C PHE A 289 -13.21 18.06 -0.91
N THR A 290 -12.79 17.46 0.20
CA THR A 290 -13.42 17.66 1.51
C THR A 290 -12.86 18.86 2.26
N GLY A 291 -11.57 19.18 2.05
CA GLY A 291 -10.83 20.16 2.84
C GLY A 291 -10.49 19.69 4.25
N THR A 292 -10.69 18.40 4.57
CA THR A 292 -10.47 17.84 5.92
C THR A 292 -9.16 17.06 6.04
N SER A 293 -8.45 16.87 4.93
CA SER A 293 -7.17 16.15 4.86
C SER A 293 -6.24 16.88 3.88
N MET A 294 -4.94 16.81 4.16
CA MET A 294 -3.86 17.38 3.37
C MET A 294 -2.83 16.28 3.09
N LEU A 295 -2.62 16.01 1.82
CA LEU A 295 -1.60 15.11 1.32
C LEU A 295 -0.35 15.91 0.94
N THR A 296 0.79 15.63 1.57
CA THR A 296 2.06 16.33 1.34
C THR A 296 3.10 15.37 0.77
N VAL A 297 3.75 15.78 -0.33
CA VAL A 297 4.88 15.03 -0.91
C VAL A 297 6.16 15.83 -0.69
N HIS A 298 7.02 15.37 0.21
CA HIS A 298 8.34 15.94 0.46
C HIS A 298 9.37 15.36 -0.49
N THR A 299 10.37 16.16 -0.84
CA THR A 299 11.50 15.74 -1.68
C THR A 299 12.79 15.89 -0.93
N ILE A 300 13.54 14.81 -0.81
CA ILE A 300 14.83 14.78 -0.15
C ILE A 300 15.85 14.20 -1.13
N ASP A 301 16.86 14.96 -1.49
CA ASP A 301 18.01 14.42 -2.22
C ASP A 301 19.08 13.98 -1.23
N LEU A 302 19.28 12.67 -1.09
CA LEU A 302 20.25 12.10 -0.17
C LEU A 302 21.69 12.47 -0.52
N ALA A 303 21.97 12.83 -1.78
CA ALA A 303 23.29 13.27 -2.22
C ALA A 303 23.56 14.76 -1.94
N ALA A 304 22.53 15.54 -1.57
CA ALA A 304 22.69 16.97 -1.32
C ALA A 304 23.51 17.25 -0.04
N ALA A 305 24.19 18.40 -0.01
CA ALA A 305 24.95 18.82 1.17
C ALA A 305 24.03 19.14 2.37
N ALA A 306 22.81 19.60 2.11
CA ALA A 306 21.80 19.90 3.13
C ALA A 306 20.41 19.33 2.72
N PRO A 307 20.19 18.00 2.82
CA PRO A 307 19.02 17.33 2.24
C PRO A 307 17.66 17.83 2.74
N PHE A 308 17.58 18.27 4.01
CA PHE A 308 16.34 18.85 4.56
C PHE A 308 16.20 20.34 4.28
N GLY A 309 17.30 21.07 4.06
CA GLY A 309 17.28 22.52 3.84
C GLY A 309 16.66 22.95 2.50
N SER A 310 16.42 21.99 1.60
CA SER A 310 15.78 22.16 0.30
C SER A 310 14.52 21.31 0.14
N ALA A 311 13.95 20.80 1.23
CA ALA A 311 12.68 20.09 1.19
C ALA A 311 11.67 21.02 0.52
N SER A 312 11.34 20.75 -0.74
CA SER A 312 10.43 21.56 -1.54
C SER A 312 9.12 20.78 -1.63
N PRO A 313 8.30 20.79 -0.56
CA PRO A 313 7.08 20.01 -0.53
C PRO A 313 6.01 20.65 -1.41
N ILE A 314 5.17 19.80 -1.97
CA ILE A 314 3.87 20.21 -2.50
C ILE A 314 2.79 19.58 -1.62
N ALA A 315 1.66 20.27 -1.47
CA ALA A 315 0.51 19.75 -0.77
C ALA A 315 -0.72 19.74 -1.67
N VAL A 316 -1.59 18.75 -1.46
CA VAL A 316 -2.89 18.64 -2.12
C VAL A 316 -3.95 18.53 -1.04
N ALA A 317 -5.02 19.31 -1.14
CA ALA A 317 -6.18 19.21 -0.25
C ALA A 317 -7.01 17.96 -0.60
N ALA A 318 -6.44 16.80 -0.30
CA ALA A 318 -6.98 15.49 -0.59
C ALA A 318 -6.48 14.47 0.44
N ASP A 319 -7.12 13.32 0.46
CA ASP A 319 -6.73 12.20 1.31
C ASP A 319 -5.75 11.26 0.58
N GLY A 320 -5.04 10.41 1.33
CA GLY A 320 -4.08 9.46 0.81
C GLY A 320 -3.81 8.32 1.78
N ASP A 321 -4.05 7.09 1.30
CA ASP A 321 -3.87 5.84 2.05
C ASP A 321 -2.81 4.93 1.42
N THR A 322 -2.68 4.95 0.10
CA THR A 322 -1.80 4.02 -0.63
C THR A 322 -0.99 4.76 -1.69
N VAL A 323 0.31 4.49 -1.72
CA VAL A 323 1.25 5.07 -2.68
C VAL A 323 1.69 3.99 -3.67
N TYR A 324 1.68 4.34 -4.95
CA TYR A 324 2.32 3.59 -6.03
C TYR A 324 3.24 4.55 -6.78
N GLY A 325 4.42 4.09 -7.22
CA GLY A 325 5.36 4.99 -7.89
C GLY A 325 6.31 4.30 -8.87
N THR A 326 6.50 4.94 -10.02
CA THR A 326 7.54 4.66 -11.01
C THR A 326 8.66 5.69 -10.89
N ALA A 327 9.71 5.56 -11.70
CA ALA A 327 10.78 6.55 -11.73
C ALA A 327 10.31 7.95 -12.21
N GLY A 328 9.17 8.02 -12.90
CA GLY A 328 8.62 9.27 -13.46
C GLY A 328 7.29 9.71 -12.85
N SER A 329 6.60 8.88 -12.09
CA SER A 329 5.27 9.21 -11.56
C SER A 329 5.02 8.63 -10.18
N ILE A 330 4.31 9.37 -9.34
CA ILE A 330 3.73 8.88 -8.09
C ILE A 330 2.22 9.01 -8.18
N TYR A 331 1.53 7.96 -7.77
CA TYR A 331 0.08 7.91 -7.61
C TYR A 331 -0.21 7.73 -6.12
N VAL A 332 -1.05 8.60 -5.58
CA VAL A 332 -1.59 8.45 -4.23
C VAL A 332 -3.08 8.23 -4.34
N THR A 333 -3.58 7.20 -3.66
CA THR A 333 -4.98 6.82 -3.71
C THR A 333 -5.61 6.83 -2.33
N SER A 334 -6.92 7.05 -2.27
CA SER A 334 -7.69 7.07 -1.03
C SER A 334 -9.12 6.59 -1.25
N ASN A 335 -9.79 6.24 -0.15
CA ASN A 335 -11.23 5.94 -0.14
C ASN A 335 -11.97 6.90 0.81
N PRO A 336 -12.15 8.17 0.41
CA PRO A 336 -12.36 9.29 1.35
C PRO A 336 -13.73 9.36 2.05
N GLN A 337 -14.74 8.57 1.65
CA GLN A 337 -16.14 8.79 2.09
C GLN A 337 -16.71 7.76 3.09
N TRP A 338 -15.90 6.87 3.65
CA TRP A 338 -16.39 5.82 4.57
C TRP A 338 -16.16 6.09 6.06
N TRP A 339 -15.30 7.04 6.43
CA TRP A 339 -14.93 7.25 7.83
C TRP A 339 -16.06 7.88 8.71
N THR A 340 -17.20 8.25 8.12
CA THR A 340 -18.27 8.99 8.82
C THR A 340 -19.50 8.16 9.21
N ALA A 341 -19.49 6.83 9.14
CA ALA A 341 -20.64 6.04 9.58
C ALA A 341 -20.27 4.67 10.18
N ARG A 342 -19.62 4.67 11.35
CA ARG A 342 -19.87 3.60 12.33
C ARG A 342 -20.52 4.22 13.56
N PRO A 343 -21.83 4.04 13.77
CA PRO A 343 -22.32 3.97 15.14
C PRO A 343 -21.49 2.87 15.80
N ILE A 344 -20.79 3.22 16.87
CA ILE A 344 -20.22 2.22 17.76
C ILE A 344 -21.42 1.35 18.20
N ASP A 345 -21.32 0.04 18.02
CA ASP A 345 -22.18 -0.89 18.74
C ASP A 345 -21.85 -0.72 20.23
N VAL A 346 -22.48 0.28 20.86
CA VAL A 346 -22.53 0.35 22.31
C VAL A 346 -23.27 -0.91 22.73
N VAL A 347 -22.58 -1.75 23.50
CA VAL A 347 -23.10 -2.92 24.20
C VAL A 347 -24.59 -2.73 24.48
N PRO A 348 -25.49 -3.67 24.09
CA PRO A 348 -26.92 -3.48 24.24
C PRO A 348 -27.24 -3.13 25.69
N VAL A 349 -27.64 -1.88 25.93
CA VAL A 349 -28.28 -1.51 27.18
C VAL A 349 -29.68 -2.14 27.10
N PRO A 350 -30.14 -2.92 28.10
CA PRO A 350 -31.44 -3.56 28.03
C PRO A 350 -32.52 -2.51 27.80
N GLU A 351 -33.28 -2.69 26.71
CA GLU A 351 -34.32 -1.77 26.26
C GLU A 351 -35.38 -1.56 27.36
N THR A 352 -35.50 -0.34 27.87
CA THR A 352 -36.73 0.09 28.53
C THR A 352 -37.70 0.56 27.45
N SER A 353 -38.78 -0.20 27.27
CA SER A 353 -39.83 0.01 26.29
C SER A 353 -40.43 1.43 26.38
N VAL A 354 -40.22 2.24 25.34
CA VAL A 354 -41.05 3.41 25.04
C VAL A 354 -41.67 3.19 23.66
N PRO A 355 -42.99 3.41 23.45
CA PRO A 355 -43.60 3.15 22.16
C PRO A 355 -43.18 4.23 21.15
N GLU A 356 -42.49 3.83 20.09
CA GLU A 356 -42.11 4.71 18.98
C GLU A 356 -43.27 4.92 18.01
N THR A 357 -43.69 6.17 17.84
CA THR A 357 -44.39 6.62 16.63
C THR A 357 -43.35 6.83 15.53
N SER A 358 -43.17 5.85 14.64
CA SER A 358 -42.19 5.90 13.57
C SER A 358 -42.68 6.73 12.37
N VAL A 359 -42.06 7.90 12.19
CA VAL A 359 -42.00 8.57 10.88
C VAL A 359 -40.91 7.84 10.08
N PRO A 360 -41.14 7.40 8.83
CA PRO A 360 -40.09 6.78 8.05
C PRO A 360 -39.00 7.80 7.73
N THR A 361 -37.88 7.72 8.43
CA THR A 361 -36.66 8.47 8.08
C THR A 361 -36.19 7.96 6.71
N PRO A 362 -35.93 8.85 5.72
CA PRO A 362 -35.37 8.42 4.45
C PRO A 362 -34.06 7.69 4.71
N THR A 363 -33.94 6.44 4.24
CA THR A 363 -32.70 5.68 4.29
C THR A 363 -31.63 6.49 3.55
N PRO A 364 -30.56 6.97 4.22
CA PRO A 364 -29.51 7.70 3.53
C PRO A 364 -28.90 6.77 2.48
N THR A 365 -28.98 7.19 1.21
CA THR A 365 -28.27 6.49 0.13
C THR A 365 -26.79 6.73 0.35
N ALA A 366 -26.06 5.71 0.81
CA ALA A 366 -24.62 5.78 0.91
C ALA A 366 -24.04 6.12 -0.48
N PRO A 367 -23.10 7.08 -0.58
CA PRO A 367 -22.45 7.37 -1.85
C PRO A 367 -21.76 6.10 -2.40
N PRO A 368 -21.63 5.97 -3.74
CA PRO A 368 -21.01 4.80 -4.33
C PRO A 368 -19.55 4.68 -3.88
N GLU A 369 -19.16 3.47 -3.49
CA GLU A 369 -17.78 3.13 -3.13
C GLU A 369 -16.84 3.44 -4.30
N ARG A 370 -15.79 4.22 -4.05
CA ARG A 370 -14.82 4.62 -5.07
C ARG A 370 -13.43 4.82 -4.48
N THR A 371 -12.42 4.61 -5.32
CA THR A 371 -11.02 4.96 -5.06
C THR A 371 -10.69 6.22 -5.84
N GLU A 372 -10.27 7.27 -5.13
CA GLU A 372 -9.70 8.48 -5.74
C GLU A 372 -8.22 8.24 -6.03
N VAL A 373 -7.72 8.87 -7.10
CA VAL A 373 -6.34 8.73 -7.56
C VAL A 373 -5.77 10.12 -7.86
N HIS A 374 -4.63 10.44 -7.27
CA HIS A 374 -3.89 11.68 -7.47
C HIS A 374 -2.53 11.38 -8.08
N ARG A 375 -2.23 11.94 -9.26
CA ARG A 375 -0.95 11.75 -9.95
C ARG A 375 -0.01 12.93 -9.76
N PHE A 376 1.25 12.62 -9.48
CA PHE A 376 2.37 13.53 -9.39
C PHE A 376 3.46 13.12 -10.39
N ASP A 377 4.00 14.09 -11.11
CA ASP A 377 5.18 13.94 -11.94
C ASP A 377 6.43 14.10 -11.07
N VAL A 378 7.28 13.09 -11.07
CA VAL A 378 8.52 13.01 -10.28
C VAL A 378 9.74 12.75 -11.14
N SER A 379 9.65 12.97 -12.47
CA SER A 379 10.75 12.65 -13.39
C SER A 379 12.01 13.51 -13.17
N GLY A 380 11.87 14.68 -12.54
CA GLY A 380 12.98 15.56 -12.17
C GLY A 380 13.41 15.37 -10.70
N PRO A 381 14.60 15.84 -10.31
CA PRO A 381 15.10 15.73 -8.93
C PRO A 381 14.50 16.77 -7.96
N GLY A 382 13.88 17.84 -8.48
CA GLY A 382 13.26 18.91 -7.68
C GLY A 382 11.86 18.56 -7.17
N ALA A 383 11.12 19.56 -6.70
CA ALA A 383 9.74 19.40 -6.22
C ALA A 383 8.87 18.63 -7.24
N PRO A 384 8.00 17.70 -6.80
CA PRO A 384 7.07 17.04 -7.71
C PRO A 384 6.11 18.07 -8.29
N ARG A 385 5.50 17.73 -9.42
CA ARG A 385 4.41 18.52 -9.99
C ARG A 385 3.13 17.71 -9.92
N TYR A 386 2.12 18.19 -9.20
CA TYR A 386 0.78 17.62 -9.27
C TYR A 386 0.26 17.73 -10.71
N VAL A 387 -0.27 16.63 -11.25
CA VAL A 387 -0.64 16.53 -12.68
C VAL A 387 -2.14 16.57 -12.85
N THR A 388 -2.83 15.60 -12.25
CA THR A 388 -4.26 15.38 -12.44
C THR A 388 -4.80 14.46 -11.35
N SER A 389 -6.12 14.34 -11.30
CA SER A 389 -6.82 13.37 -10.46
C SER A 389 -7.87 12.60 -11.24
N GLY A 390 -8.25 11.46 -10.72
CA GLY A 390 -9.32 10.63 -11.26
C GLY A 390 -9.94 9.77 -10.18
N SER A 391 -10.87 8.92 -10.58
CA SER A 391 -11.43 7.92 -9.66
C SER A 391 -11.92 6.69 -10.41
N VAL A 392 -11.93 5.56 -9.71
CA VAL A 392 -12.54 4.31 -10.19
C VAL A 392 -13.54 3.79 -9.15
N PRO A 393 -14.57 3.02 -9.56
CA PRO A 393 -15.48 2.37 -8.62
C PRO A 393 -14.75 1.37 -7.73
N GLY A 394 -15.29 1.13 -6.54
CA GLY A 394 -14.79 0.14 -5.59
C GLY A 394 -13.59 0.61 -4.76
N ARG A 395 -13.07 -0.32 -3.98
CA ARG A 395 -11.96 -0.14 -3.04
C ARG A 395 -10.70 -0.83 -3.53
N LEU A 396 -9.58 -0.13 -3.38
CA LEU A 396 -8.25 -0.68 -3.67
C LEU A 396 -7.86 -1.66 -2.57
N LEU A 397 -7.20 -2.78 -2.93
CA LEU A 397 -6.66 -3.67 -1.91
C LEU A 397 -5.39 -3.10 -1.28
N ASN A 398 -4.44 -2.63 -2.10
CA ASN A 398 -3.12 -2.10 -1.71
C ASN A 398 -2.39 -1.56 -2.96
N GLN A 399 -1.12 -1.18 -2.83
CA GLN A 399 -0.33 -0.61 -3.93
C GLN A 399 -0.20 -1.51 -5.17
N TYR A 400 -0.23 -2.84 -5.03
CA TYR A 400 -0.10 -3.80 -6.12
C TYR A 400 -1.35 -3.95 -6.97
N SER A 401 -2.46 -3.39 -6.48
CA SER A 401 -3.64 -3.16 -7.30
C SER A 401 -3.47 -1.99 -8.28
N LEU A 402 -2.30 -1.35 -8.32
CA LEU A 402 -1.94 -0.29 -9.26
C LEU A 402 -0.77 -0.73 -10.14
N SER A 403 -0.79 -0.33 -11.41
CA SER A 403 0.39 -0.42 -12.29
C SER A 403 0.29 0.54 -13.47
N GLU A 404 1.35 1.31 -13.71
CA GLU A 404 1.52 2.11 -14.92
C GLU A 404 2.21 1.26 -16.00
N TYR A 405 1.62 1.20 -17.18
CA TYR A 405 2.19 0.49 -18.33
C TYR A 405 1.76 1.15 -19.63
N ASP A 406 2.73 1.43 -20.50
CA ASP A 406 2.52 2.02 -21.83
C ASP A 406 1.61 3.26 -21.79
N GLY A 407 1.87 4.18 -20.85
CA GLY A 407 1.10 5.43 -20.71
C GLY A 407 -0.28 5.28 -20.07
N HIS A 408 -0.62 4.12 -19.50
CA HIS A 408 -1.91 3.87 -18.86
C HIS A 408 -1.72 3.41 -17.41
N LEU A 409 -2.55 3.92 -16.50
CA LEU A 409 -2.67 3.42 -15.14
C LEU A 409 -3.74 2.32 -15.09
N ARG A 410 -3.38 1.16 -14.58
CA ARG A 410 -4.29 0.03 -14.34
C ARG A 410 -4.60 -0.03 -12.85
N VAL A 411 -5.88 -0.15 -12.50
CA VAL A 411 -6.38 -0.10 -11.12
C VAL A 411 -7.33 -1.26 -10.88
N ALA A 412 -7.02 -2.14 -9.94
CA ALA A 412 -7.87 -3.26 -9.54
C ALA A 412 -8.62 -2.93 -8.24
N THR A 413 -9.93 -3.11 -8.22
CA THR A 413 -10.76 -2.79 -7.04
C THR A 413 -11.84 -3.83 -6.78
N THR A 414 -12.36 -3.85 -5.55
CA THR A 414 -13.57 -4.60 -5.17
C THR A 414 -14.66 -3.62 -4.78
N SER A 415 -15.86 -3.77 -5.34
CA SER A 415 -17.04 -2.98 -4.98
C SER A 415 -18.01 -3.84 -4.17
N GLY A 416 -18.75 -3.24 -3.24
CA GLY A 416 -19.92 -3.87 -2.60
C GLY A 416 -19.61 -4.94 -1.56
N ALA A 417 -18.35 -5.04 -1.11
CA ALA A 417 -17.91 -6.00 -0.09
C ALA A 417 -17.96 -5.44 1.36
N GLU A 418 -17.82 -4.13 1.54
CA GLU A 418 -17.56 -3.52 2.86
C GLU A 418 -18.50 -2.34 3.22
N VAL A 419 -19.61 -2.18 2.50
CA VAL A 419 -20.60 -1.11 2.75
C VAL A 419 -21.59 -1.54 3.84
N PHE A 420 -22.04 -0.61 4.70
CA PHE A 420 -23.08 -0.91 5.71
C PHE A 420 -24.37 -1.43 5.05
N GLY A 421 -24.85 -2.59 5.49
CA GLY A 421 -25.99 -3.29 4.87
C GLY A 421 -25.67 -4.03 3.57
N ALA A 422 -24.40 -4.06 3.14
CA ALA A 422 -23.98 -4.88 2.00
C ALA A 422 -24.20 -6.36 2.28
N SER A 423 -24.73 -7.06 1.29
CA SER A 423 -24.71 -8.51 1.29
C SER A 423 -23.39 -8.96 0.67
N PRO A 424 -22.64 -9.90 1.28
CA PRO A 424 -21.46 -10.49 0.64
C PRO A 424 -21.74 -11.14 -0.73
N SER A 425 -23.01 -11.31 -1.11
CA SER A 425 -23.41 -11.81 -2.43
C SER A 425 -23.41 -10.74 -3.53
N THR A 426 -23.31 -9.46 -3.18
CA THR A 426 -23.35 -8.33 -4.13
C THR A 426 -21.97 -7.76 -4.45
N SER A 427 -20.89 -8.30 -3.85
CA SER A 427 -19.55 -7.82 -4.17
C SER A 427 -19.11 -8.25 -5.56
N GLU A 428 -18.36 -7.40 -6.24
CA GLU A 428 -17.67 -7.78 -7.46
C GLU A 428 -16.36 -7.01 -7.59
N SER A 429 -15.38 -7.65 -8.22
CA SER A 429 -14.09 -7.07 -8.48
C SER A 429 -13.93 -6.69 -9.96
N GLY A 430 -13.05 -5.74 -10.23
CA GLY A 430 -12.77 -5.30 -11.57
C GLY A 430 -11.38 -4.67 -11.71
N VAL A 431 -10.92 -4.61 -12.95
CA VAL A 431 -9.70 -3.89 -13.34
C VAL A 431 -10.09 -2.80 -14.32
N TYR A 432 -9.71 -1.57 -13.99
CA TYR A 432 -9.97 -0.36 -14.75
C TYR A 432 -8.65 0.14 -15.35
N VAL A 433 -8.70 0.64 -16.57
CA VAL A 433 -7.55 1.23 -17.27
C VAL A 433 -7.85 2.71 -17.49
N LEU A 434 -6.94 3.58 -17.03
CA LEU A 434 -7.01 5.03 -17.14
C LEU A 434 -5.83 5.53 -17.98
N ASP A 435 -6.03 6.57 -18.79
CA ASP A 435 -4.93 7.30 -19.44
C ASP A 435 -4.06 7.96 -18.35
N ALA A 436 -2.75 7.73 -18.32
CA ALA A 436 -1.91 8.22 -17.22
C ALA A 436 -1.75 9.74 -17.21
N ALA A 437 -1.88 10.41 -18.36
CA ALA A 437 -1.72 11.86 -18.45
C ALA A 437 -2.94 12.61 -17.89
N THR A 438 -4.13 12.05 -18.05
CA THR A 438 -5.41 12.70 -17.71
C THR A 438 -6.17 12.02 -16.56
N LEU A 439 -5.83 10.76 -16.25
CA LEU A 439 -6.61 9.83 -15.44
C LEU A 439 -8.04 9.62 -15.95
N ALA A 440 -8.28 9.85 -17.25
CA ALA A 440 -9.55 9.56 -17.90
C ALA A 440 -9.70 8.04 -18.13
N PRO A 441 -10.88 7.47 -17.87
CA PRO A 441 -11.17 6.06 -18.14
C PRO A 441 -10.98 5.71 -19.62
N THR A 442 -10.30 4.60 -19.87
CA THR A 442 -10.03 4.07 -21.21
C THR A 442 -10.76 2.75 -21.44
N GLY A 443 -10.74 1.84 -20.46
CA GLY A 443 -11.40 0.54 -20.54
C GLY A 443 -11.53 -0.11 -19.17
N SER A 444 -12.31 -1.19 -19.09
CA SER A 444 -12.49 -1.93 -17.84
C SER A 444 -12.93 -3.37 -18.08
N VAL A 445 -12.54 -4.26 -17.18
CA VAL A 445 -13.11 -5.60 -17.03
C VAL A 445 -13.69 -5.73 -15.62
N THR A 446 -14.96 -6.05 -15.50
CA THR A 446 -15.68 -6.12 -14.21
C THR A 446 -16.37 -7.47 -14.04
N GLY A 447 -16.98 -7.71 -12.87
CA GLY A 447 -17.66 -8.95 -12.56
C GLY A 447 -16.72 -10.12 -12.22
N LEU A 448 -15.46 -9.82 -11.88
CA LEU A 448 -14.50 -10.82 -11.39
C LEU A 448 -14.91 -11.24 -9.98
N GLY A 449 -14.94 -12.55 -9.71
CA GLY A 449 -15.19 -13.07 -8.36
C GLY A 449 -16.49 -12.56 -7.73
N ARG A 450 -17.63 -12.68 -8.42
CA ARG A 450 -18.93 -12.23 -7.88
C ARG A 450 -19.23 -12.89 -6.53
N GLY A 451 -19.49 -12.07 -5.53
CA GLY A 451 -19.69 -12.48 -4.14
C GLY A 451 -18.39 -12.79 -3.39
N GLU A 452 -17.24 -12.40 -3.95
CA GLU A 452 -15.89 -12.53 -3.40
C GLU A 452 -15.21 -11.15 -3.35
N ARG A 453 -13.99 -11.09 -2.81
CA ARG A 453 -13.14 -9.89 -2.84
C ARG A 453 -11.75 -10.24 -3.38
N ILE A 454 -11.04 -9.24 -3.89
CA ILE A 454 -9.63 -9.39 -4.26
C ILE A 454 -8.80 -9.72 -3.02
N TYR A 455 -7.91 -10.70 -3.14
CA TYR A 455 -6.89 -11.06 -2.16
C TYR A 455 -5.47 -10.83 -2.66
N SER A 456 -5.25 -10.87 -3.98
CA SER A 456 -3.97 -10.50 -4.57
C SER A 456 -4.14 -10.03 -6.01
N VAL A 457 -3.25 -9.13 -6.43
CA VAL A 457 -3.19 -8.61 -7.80
C VAL A 457 -1.74 -8.57 -8.23
N ARG A 458 -1.46 -8.99 -9.46
CA ARG A 458 -0.15 -8.78 -10.07
C ARG A 458 -0.28 -8.38 -11.52
N PHE A 459 0.30 -7.24 -11.87
CA PHE A 459 0.49 -6.85 -13.26
C PHE A 459 1.88 -7.28 -13.75
N ALA A 460 1.96 -7.82 -14.97
CA ALA A 460 3.21 -8.25 -15.58
C ALA A 460 3.19 -7.96 -17.09
N GLY A 461 3.91 -6.93 -17.51
CA GLY A 461 3.83 -6.43 -18.89
C GLY A 461 2.38 -6.10 -19.25
N GLY A 462 1.91 -6.57 -20.41
CA GLY A 462 0.53 -6.41 -20.87
C GLY A 462 -0.49 -7.35 -20.22
N LEU A 463 -0.14 -8.14 -19.21
CA LEU A 463 -1.04 -9.06 -18.52
C LEU A 463 -1.34 -8.61 -17.08
N GLY A 464 -2.48 -9.03 -16.55
CA GLY A 464 -2.86 -8.89 -15.15
C GLY A 464 -3.34 -10.21 -14.57
N TYR A 465 -3.03 -10.46 -13.31
CA TYR A 465 -3.47 -11.62 -12.55
C TYR A 465 -4.23 -11.14 -11.33
N VAL A 466 -5.45 -11.64 -11.13
CA VAL A 466 -6.31 -11.24 -10.00
C VAL A 466 -6.76 -12.50 -9.29
N VAL A 467 -6.52 -12.55 -7.99
CA VAL A 467 -6.97 -13.61 -7.09
C VAL A 467 -8.16 -13.08 -6.31
N THR A 468 -9.29 -13.78 -6.37
CA THR A 468 -10.47 -13.49 -5.55
C THR A 468 -10.79 -14.66 -4.65
N PHE A 469 -11.28 -14.44 -3.44
CA PHE A 469 -11.52 -15.56 -2.53
C PHE A 469 -12.77 -15.40 -1.67
N ARG A 470 -13.47 -16.52 -1.51
CA ARG A 470 -14.47 -16.77 -0.46
C ARG A 470 -14.30 -18.16 0.17
N GLN A 471 -14.11 -19.20 -0.65
CA GLN A 471 -13.85 -20.60 -0.23
C GLN A 471 -12.91 -21.36 -1.19
N THR A 472 -12.97 -21.06 -2.49
CA THR A 472 -12.04 -21.53 -3.54
C THR A 472 -11.63 -20.33 -4.37
N ASP A 473 -10.34 -20.20 -4.67
CA ASP A 473 -9.77 -19.04 -5.38
C ASP A 473 -9.69 -19.30 -6.89
N PRO A 474 -10.43 -18.56 -7.73
CA PRO A 474 -10.03 -18.39 -9.11
C PRO A 474 -8.91 -17.36 -9.24
N LEU A 475 -7.72 -17.83 -9.65
CA LEU A 475 -6.71 -16.99 -10.26
C LEU A 475 -7.19 -16.62 -11.68
N TYR A 476 -7.66 -15.38 -11.87
CA TYR A 476 -7.98 -14.84 -13.19
C TYR A 476 -6.72 -14.34 -13.88
N ALA A 477 -6.57 -14.70 -15.16
CA ALA A 477 -5.60 -14.10 -16.06
C ALA A 477 -6.32 -13.13 -17.01
N LEU A 478 -5.76 -11.92 -17.13
CA LEU A 478 -6.32 -10.81 -17.89
C LEU A 478 -5.34 -10.37 -18.97
N ASP A 479 -5.84 -10.14 -20.18
CA ASP A 479 -5.11 -9.47 -21.26
C ASP A 479 -5.46 -7.99 -21.25
N LEU A 480 -4.44 -7.16 -21.02
CA LEU A 480 -4.53 -5.71 -20.84
C LEU A 480 -3.69 -4.98 -21.90
N ARG A 481 -3.28 -5.66 -22.98
CA ARG A 481 -2.47 -5.07 -24.06
C ARG A 481 -3.24 -4.03 -24.88
N ASP A 482 -4.55 -4.25 -25.05
CA ASP A 482 -5.45 -3.24 -25.58
C ASP A 482 -6.13 -2.51 -24.41
N PRO A 483 -5.71 -1.28 -24.08
CA PRO A 483 -6.22 -0.56 -22.91
C PRO A 483 -7.71 -0.20 -23.04
N ALA A 484 -8.26 -0.15 -24.25
CA ALA A 484 -9.68 0.13 -24.49
C ALA A 484 -10.57 -1.12 -24.39
N ALA A 485 -9.97 -2.32 -24.48
CA ALA A 485 -10.67 -3.59 -24.47
C ALA A 485 -9.98 -4.65 -23.59
N PRO A 486 -9.77 -4.38 -22.28
CA PRO A 486 -9.25 -5.38 -21.36
C PRO A 486 -10.22 -6.56 -21.26
N LYS A 487 -9.70 -7.77 -21.15
CA LYS A 487 -10.52 -9.00 -21.14
C LYS A 487 -9.94 -10.09 -20.24
N VAL A 488 -10.82 -10.91 -19.68
CA VAL A 488 -10.43 -12.17 -19.04
C VAL A 488 -10.02 -13.15 -20.13
N THR A 489 -8.83 -13.74 -20.01
CA THR A 489 -8.35 -14.77 -20.94
C THR A 489 -8.43 -16.17 -20.35
N GLY A 490 -8.24 -16.32 -19.04
CA GLY A 490 -8.23 -17.62 -18.37
C GLY A 490 -8.61 -17.51 -16.89
N GLU A 491 -8.99 -18.64 -16.31
CA GLU A 491 -9.33 -18.78 -14.90
C GLU A 491 -8.77 -20.12 -14.40
N LEU A 492 -8.06 -20.09 -13.27
CA LEU A 492 -7.52 -21.29 -12.64
C LEU A 492 -8.03 -21.38 -11.19
N LYS A 493 -8.87 -22.38 -10.92
CA LYS A 493 -9.37 -22.64 -9.57
C LYS A 493 -8.39 -23.48 -8.76
N ILE A 494 -8.06 -23.00 -7.56
CA ILE A 494 -7.24 -23.71 -6.58
C ILE A 494 -7.93 -23.70 -5.20
N THR A 495 -7.57 -24.68 -4.36
CA THR A 495 -7.89 -24.65 -2.93
C THR A 495 -6.95 -23.66 -2.22
N GLY A 496 -7.46 -23.03 -1.17
CA GLY A 496 -6.75 -21.93 -0.54
C GLY A 496 -6.81 -20.65 -1.37
N PHE A 497 -5.91 -19.70 -1.06
CA PHE A 497 -5.73 -18.46 -1.80
C PHE A 497 -4.25 -18.06 -1.84
N SER A 498 -3.86 -17.33 -2.88
CA SER A 498 -2.57 -16.63 -2.89
C SER A 498 -2.77 -15.20 -2.40
N ALA A 499 -2.13 -14.83 -1.28
CA ALA A 499 -2.10 -13.46 -0.78
C ALA A 499 -1.04 -12.61 -1.52
N TYR A 500 0.00 -13.29 -1.99
CA TYR A 500 1.12 -12.73 -2.73
C TYR A 500 1.32 -13.43 -4.07
N LEU A 501 1.61 -12.67 -5.12
CA LEU A 501 1.96 -13.21 -6.45
C LEU A 501 3.31 -12.67 -6.92
N HIS A 502 4.23 -13.59 -7.25
CA HIS A 502 5.62 -13.35 -7.66
C HIS A 502 5.98 -13.81 -9.07
N PRO A 503 6.21 -12.92 -10.05
CA PRO A 503 6.74 -13.29 -11.36
C PRO A 503 8.11 -13.99 -11.22
N ALA A 504 8.18 -15.25 -11.62
CA ALA A 504 9.40 -16.05 -11.56
C ALA A 504 10.15 -16.11 -12.90
N GLY A 505 9.78 -15.25 -13.87
CA GLY A 505 10.33 -15.24 -15.22
C GLY A 505 9.76 -16.33 -16.12
N GLU A 506 9.95 -16.18 -17.45
CA GLU A 506 9.62 -17.21 -18.45
C GLU A 506 8.16 -17.73 -18.39
N GLY A 507 7.20 -16.85 -18.11
CA GLY A 507 5.80 -17.27 -17.98
C GLY A 507 5.51 -18.08 -16.71
N ARG A 508 6.32 -17.95 -15.67
CA ARG A 508 6.06 -18.55 -14.35
C ARG A 508 5.62 -17.52 -13.32
N LEU A 509 4.75 -17.95 -12.41
CA LEU A 509 4.27 -17.16 -11.28
C LEU A 509 4.35 -17.99 -10.00
N ILE A 510 4.88 -17.43 -8.91
CA ILE A 510 4.87 -18.04 -7.58
C ILE A 510 3.74 -17.40 -6.78
N GLY A 511 2.84 -18.19 -6.21
CA GLY A 511 1.86 -17.71 -5.23
C GLY A 511 2.30 -18.04 -3.82
N ILE A 512 2.18 -17.10 -2.88
CA ILE A 512 2.34 -17.34 -1.44
C ILE A 512 1.02 -16.97 -0.76
N GLY A 513 0.52 -17.85 0.10
CA GLY A 513 -0.73 -17.63 0.80
C GLY A 513 -1.04 -18.81 1.70
N GLN A 514 -2.32 -19.16 1.80
CA GLN A 514 -2.79 -20.21 2.70
C GLN A 514 -3.50 -21.31 1.91
N GLU A 515 -3.23 -22.56 2.26
CA GLU A 515 -4.14 -23.66 1.90
C GLU A 515 -5.42 -23.56 2.72
N ALA A 516 -6.57 -23.94 2.17
CA ALA A 516 -7.84 -23.91 2.87
C ALA A 516 -8.64 -25.20 2.69
N SER A 517 -9.40 -25.57 3.72
CA SER A 517 -10.39 -26.64 3.60
C SER A 517 -11.58 -26.19 2.74
N GLU A 518 -12.44 -27.12 2.33
CA GLU A 518 -13.71 -26.82 1.63
C GLU A 518 -14.64 -25.89 2.45
N ALA A 519 -14.44 -25.80 3.77
CA ALA A 519 -15.16 -24.88 4.64
C ALA A 519 -14.52 -23.47 4.71
N GLY A 520 -13.45 -23.20 3.95
CA GLY A 520 -12.73 -21.92 3.93
C GLY A 520 -11.78 -21.71 5.12
N ARG A 521 -11.48 -22.74 5.91
CA ARG A 521 -10.55 -22.63 7.05
C ARG A 521 -9.11 -22.76 6.58
N ALA A 522 -8.28 -21.77 6.88
CA ALA A 522 -6.84 -21.81 6.63
C ALA A 522 -6.19 -23.02 7.34
N LEU A 523 -5.34 -23.74 6.61
CA LEU A 523 -4.67 -24.98 7.04
C LEU A 523 -3.15 -24.81 7.18
N GLY A 524 -2.60 -23.72 6.66
CA GLY A 524 -1.18 -23.38 6.74
C GLY A 524 -0.62 -22.77 5.45
N THR A 525 0.57 -22.19 5.54
CA THR A 525 1.25 -21.53 4.42
C THR A 525 1.42 -22.46 3.22
N GLN A 526 1.00 -21.98 2.05
CA GLN A 526 1.16 -22.62 0.75
C GLN A 526 1.99 -21.74 -0.17
N ILE A 527 2.96 -22.37 -0.84
CA ILE A 527 3.71 -21.81 -1.96
C ILE A 527 3.33 -22.59 -3.21
N SER A 528 2.77 -21.92 -4.22
CA SER A 528 2.39 -22.52 -5.50
C SER A 528 3.27 -21.99 -6.61
N LEU A 529 3.61 -22.84 -7.59
CA LEU A 529 4.24 -22.44 -8.85
C LEU A 529 3.21 -22.65 -9.97
N PHE A 530 2.98 -21.61 -10.76
CA PHE A 530 2.04 -21.59 -11.87
C PHE A 530 2.78 -21.41 -13.19
N ASP A 531 2.28 -22.08 -14.23
CA ASP A 531 2.54 -21.78 -15.63
C ASP A 531 1.48 -20.80 -16.11
N VAL A 532 1.94 -19.65 -16.59
CA VAL A 532 1.14 -18.56 -17.17
C VAL A 532 1.68 -18.17 -18.55
N THR A 533 2.42 -19.07 -19.22
CA THR A 533 2.95 -18.86 -20.57
C THR A 533 1.82 -18.65 -21.58
N ASP A 534 0.76 -19.46 -21.46
CA ASP A 534 -0.52 -19.23 -22.14
C ASP A 534 -1.52 -18.60 -21.15
N PRO A 535 -1.81 -17.29 -21.26
CA PRO A 535 -2.73 -16.63 -20.35
C PRO A 535 -4.19 -17.11 -20.51
N ALA A 536 -4.51 -17.89 -21.56
CA ALA A 536 -5.81 -18.52 -21.70
C ALA A 536 -5.94 -19.86 -20.95
N ALA A 537 -4.80 -20.46 -20.57
CA ALA A 537 -4.75 -21.76 -19.91
C ALA A 537 -3.73 -21.79 -18.76
N PRO A 538 -3.86 -20.91 -17.74
CA PRO A 538 -2.99 -20.95 -16.57
C PRO A 538 -3.10 -22.30 -15.85
N ALA A 539 -1.98 -22.85 -15.39
CA ALA A 539 -1.93 -24.17 -14.75
C ALA A 539 -1.02 -24.20 -13.52
N VAL A 540 -1.34 -25.05 -12.54
CA VAL A 540 -0.44 -25.32 -11.42
C VAL A 540 0.64 -26.30 -11.84
N LEU A 541 1.90 -25.93 -11.65
CA LEU A 541 3.07 -26.78 -11.87
C LEU A 541 3.44 -27.56 -10.61
N SER A 542 3.50 -26.87 -9.47
CA SER A 542 3.93 -27.46 -8.19
C SER A 542 3.30 -26.72 -7.01
N ARG A 543 3.17 -27.42 -5.88
CA ARG A 543 2.78 -26.82 -4.60
C ARG A 543 3.67 -27.34 -3.47
N PHE A 544 4.01 -26.46 -2.55
CA PHE A 544 4.60 -26.78 -1.27
C PHE A 544 3.67 -26.25 -0.18
N HIS A 545 3.24 -27.13 0.73
CA HIS A 545 2.35 -26.74 1.83
C HIS A 545 2.99 -27.11 3.17
N ARG A 546 2.97 -26.14 4.10
CA ARG A 546 3.35 -26.35 5.49
C ARG A 546 2.12 -26.14 6.35
N LYS A 547 1.62 -27.25 6.89
CA LYS A 547 0.47 -27.25 7.81
C LYS A 547 0.75 -26.43 9.07
N ASP A 548 -0.30 -25.81 9.61
CA ASP A 548 -0.31 -25.11 10.90
C ASP A 548 0.80 -24.03 10.95
N SER A 549 0.84 -23.19 9.90
CA SER A 549 1.87 -22.16 9.75
C SER A 549 1.40 -20.91 9.00
N GLY A 550 2.15 -19.83 9.14
CA GLY A 550 1.94 -18.55 8.48
C GLY A 550 3.27 -17.89 8.13
N SER A 551 3.23 -16.99 7.18
CA SER A 551 4.38 -16.22 6.73
C SER A 551 4.08 -14.73 6.68
N GLU A 552 5.03 -13.93 7.17
CA GLU A 552 5.01 -12.48 6.98
C GLU A 552 4.92 -12.10 5.50
N ALA A 553 5.44 -12.94 4.59
CA ALA A 553 5.36 -12.74 3.14
C ALA A 553 3.93 -12.65 2.58
N GLU A 554 2.93 -13.13 3.33
CA GLU A 554 1.53 -13.08 2.92
C GLU A 554 0.96 -11.65 2.94
N TRP A 555 1.52 -10.77 3.78
CA TRP A 555 1.09 -9.37 3.88
C TRP A 555 2.22 -8.36 3.66
N ASP A 556 3.47 -8.75 3.91
CA ASP A 556 4.67 -7.93 3.68
C ASP A 556 5.51 -8.54 2.53
N PRO A 557 5.49 -7.95 1.33
CA PRO A 557 6.28 -8.39 0.18
C PRO A 557 7.78 -8.44 0.45
N HIS A 558 8.29 -7.52 1.26
CA HIS A 558 9.73 -7.36 1.53
C HIS A 558 10.28 -8.56 2.31
N ALA A 559 9.42 -9.32 2.99
CA ALA A 559 9.77 -10.56 3.65
C ALA A 559 10.12 -11.71 2.68
N PHE A 560 9.62 -11.67 1.44
CA PHE A 560 9.92 -12.68 0.44
C PHE A 560 11.17 -12.33 -0.38
N LEU A 561 12.11 -13.26 -0.43
CA LEU A 561 13.27 -13.22 -1.31
C LEU A 561 13.09 -14.26 -2.42
N TYR A 562 13.22 -13.84 -3.67
CA TYR A 562 13.45 -14.73 -4.80
C TYR A 562 14.75 -14.35 -5.50
N TRP A 563 15.63 -15.32 -5.68
CA TRP A 563 16.91 -15.18 -6.34
C TRP A 563 16.92 -15.97 -7.65
N PRO A 564 16.62 -15.33 -8.79
CA PRO A 564 16.43 -16.01 -10.07
C PRO A 564 17.66 -16.82 -10.51
N ALA A 565 18.87 -16.33 -10.23
CA ALA A 565 20.12 -16.95 -10.67
C ALA A 565 20.30 -18.40 -10.17
N THR A 566 19.68 -18.77 -9.06
CA THR A 566 19.71 -20.15 -8.53
C THR A 566 18.32 -20.73 -8.28
N GLY A 567 17.26 -19.97 -8.57
CA GLY A 567 15.88 -20.30 -8.19
C GLY A 567 15.65 -20.37 -6.68
N LEU A 568 16.52 -19.78 -5.86
CA LEU A 568 16.37 -19.79 -4.39
C LEU A 568 15.20 -18.87 -3.99
N ALA A 569 14.23 -19.41 -3.27
CA ALA A 569 13.15 -18.66 -2.66
C ALA A 569 13.22 -18.79 -1.13
N VAL A 570 13.11 -17.67 -0.41
CA VAL A 570 13.19 -17.65 1.06
C VAL A 570 12.06 -16.79 1.62
N LEU A 571 11.39 -17.30 2.65
CA LEU A 571 10.34 -16.60 3.38
C LEU A 571 10.41 -16.91 4.88
N PRO A 572 10.11 -15.94 5.76
CA PRO A 572 9.78 -16.18 7.15
C PRO A 572 8.66 -17.21 7.29
N LEU A 573 8.77 -18.09 8.27
CA LEU A 573 7.78 -19.09 8.58
C LEU A 573 7.60 -19.13 10.09
N GLN A 574 6.36 -18.92 10.54
CA GLN A 574 5.93 -19.16 11.90
C GLN A 574 5.04 -20.41 11.90
N SER A 575 5.30 -21.36 12.79
CA SER A 575 4.48 -22.56 12.94
C SER A 575 3.90 -22.65 14.34
N TRP A 576 2.71 -23.21 14.44
CA TRP A 576 1.95 -23.33 15.69
C TRP A 576 1.54 -24.76 16.00
N ALA A 577 1.46 -25.07 17.28
CA ALA A 577 0.83 -26.28 17.80
C ALA A 577 0.00 -25.91 19.03
N ASP A 578 -1.21 -26.45 19.12
CA ASP A 578 -2.14 -26.20 20.24
C ASP A 578 -2.41 -24.71 20.53
N GLY A 579 -2.35 -23.86 19.50
CA GLY A 579 -2.57 -22.41 19.60
C GLY A 579 -1.34 -21.60 20.00
N GLU A 580 -0.20 -22.25 20.23
CA GLU A 580 1.06 -21.60 20.63
C GLU A 580 2.08 -21.61 19.48
N VAL A 581 2.85 -20.53 19.35
CA VAL A 581 3.96 -20.47 18.38
C VAL A 581 5.07 -21.40 18.83
N THR A 582 5.39 -22.40 18.01
CA THR A 582 6.39 -23.43 18.33
C THR A 582 7.74 -23.19 17.64
N GLU A 583 7.70 -22.62 16.45
CA GLU A 583 8.87 -22.42 15.59
C GLU A 583 8.77 -21.08 14.87
N SER A 584 9.90 -20.37 14.79
CA SER A 584 10.12 -19.28 13.85
C SER A 584 11.43 -19.52 13.11
N ALA A 585 11.35 -19.59 11.78
CA ALA A 585 12.46 -19.92 10.90
C ALA A 585 12.34 -19.16 9.58
N ALA A 586 13.38 -19.19 8.75
CA ALA A 586 13.27 -18.86 7.33
C ALA A 586 13.23 -20.17 6.53
N LEU A 587 12.14 -20.41 5.82
CA LEU A 587 11.99 -21.53 4.91
C LEU A 587 12.74 -21.21 3.61
N ALA A 588 13.68 -22.07 3.22
CA ALA A 588 14.38 -21.97 1.95
C ALA A 588 13.92 -23.07 1.00
N LEU A 589 13.52 -22.65 -0.20
CA LEU A 589 13.02 -23.48 -1.28
C LEU A 589 13.87 -23.27 -2.54
N ARG A 590 13.88 -24.28 -3.41
CA ARG A 590 14.38 -24.16 -4.78
C ARG A 590 13.21 -24.27 -5.73
N VAL A 591 12.99 -23.20 -6.49
CA VAL A 591 11.99 -23.10 -7.55
C VAL A 591 12.68 -23.43 -8.87
N GLY A 592 12.41 -24.61 -9.40
CA GLY A 592 12.84 -25.03 -10.73
C GLY A 592 11.81 -24.68 -11.80
N ASP A 593 11.93 -25.30 -12.97
CA ASP A 593 11.04 -25.04 -14.11
C ASP A 593 9.63 -25.56 -13.89
N ARG A 594 9.48 -26.67 -13.18
CA ARG A 594 8.19 -27.32 -12.95
C ARG A 594 7.96 -27.79 -11.52
N GLU A 595 8.93 -27.61 -10.64
CA GLU A 595 8.89 -28.13 -9.27
C GLU A 595 9.38 -27.12 -8.24
N ILE A 596 8.81 -27.19 -7.03
CA ILE A 596 9.31 -26.53 -5.84
C ILE A 596 9.87 -27.63 -4.92
N THR A 597 11.15 -27.53 -4.57
CA THR A 597 11.80 -28.45 -3.63
C THR A 597 12.25 -27.73 -2.38
N LYS A 598 12.10 -28.37 -1.20
CA LYS A 598 12.58 -27.80 0.05
C LYS A 598 14.09 -27.97 0.15
N LEU A 599 14.82 -26.87 0.32
CA LEU A 599 16.25 -26.91 0.66
C LEU A 599 16.45 -27.11 2.16
N GLY A 600 15.67 -26.42 2.99
CA GLY A 600 15.75 -26.54 4.43
C GLY A 600 15.12 -25.37 5.15
N VAL A 601 15.51 -25.18 6.42
CA VAL A 601 15.10 -24.03 7.22
C VAL A 601 16.33 -23.43 7.90
N VAL A 602 16.36 -22.11 8.00
CA VAL A 602 17.36 -21.37 8.77
C VAL A 602 16.71 -20.89 10.06
N THR A 603 17.36 -21.15 11.20
CA THR A 603 16.89 -20.71 12.52
C THR A 603 17.91 -19.78 13.17
N HIS A 604 17.41 -18.83 13.96
CA HIS A 604 18.22 -17.96 14.79
C HIS A 604 18.31 -18.51 16.24
N PRO A 605 19.40 -18.24 16.97
CA PRO A 605 19.50 -18.58 18.38
C PRO A 605 18.35 -17.95 19.18
N LYS A 606 17.65 -18.75 20.00
CA LYS A 606 16.65 -18.24 20.94
C LYS A 606 17.40 -17.51 22.08
N PRO A 607 17.18 -16.21 22.31
CA PRO A 607 17.73 -15.56 23.49
C PRO A 607 17.14 -16.20 24.76
N ALA A 608 17.92 -16.20 25.85
CA ALA A 608 17.45 -16.71 27.13
C ALA A 608 16.21 -15.91 27.59
N ALA A 609 15.09 -16.61 27.84
CA ALA A 609 13.84 -15.98 28.26
C ALA A 609 14.05 -15.16 29.54
N LYS A 610 14.01 -13.83 29.44
CA LYS A 610 13.94 -12.96 30.61
C LYS A 610 12.46 -12.64 30.86
N LYS A 611 11.90 -13.19 31.94
CA LYS A 611 10.58 -12.86 32.50
C LYS A 611 9.35 -13.17 31.62
N GLY A 612 9.29 -14.37 31.04
CA GLY A 612 8.01 -15.01 30.67
C GLY A 612 7.22 -14.40 29.49
N PHE A 613 7.76 -13.40 28.80
CA PHE A 613 7.22 -12.91 27.53
C PHE A 613 8.35 -12.92 26.50
N ALA A 614 8.17 -13.62 25.38
CA ALA A 614 9.06 -13.47 24.24
C ALA A 614 8.68 -12.15 23.55
N PRO A 615 9.58 -11.15 23.43
CA PRO A 615 9.26 -9.92 22.73
C PRO A 615 8.84 -10.23 21.28
N ASP A 616 7.73 -9.63 20.86
CA ASP A 616 7.35 -9.52 19.45
C ASP A 616 8.58 -8.98 18.68
N GLY A 617 9.09 -9.77 17.72
CA GLY A 617 10.30 -9.41 16.95
C GLY A 617 11.49 -10.39 17.01
N GLN A 618 11.37 -11.54 17.69
CA GLN A 618 12.43 -12.56 17.64
C GLN A 618 12.44 -13.41 16.36
N GLY A 619 11.34 -13.42 15.61
CA GLY A 619 11.25 -14.17 14.37
C GLY A 619 12.11 -13.59 13.27
N ILE A 620 12.58 -14.44 12.37
CA ILE A 620 13.27 -13.98 11.16
C ILE A 620 12.26 -13.24 10.30
N ARG A 621 12.57 -12.00 9.89
CA ARG A 621 11.65 -11.13 9.13
C ARG A 621 12.12 -10.83 7.71
N ARG A 622 13.43 -10.83 7.48
CA ARG A 622 14.03 -10.52 6.18
C ARG A 622 15.12 -11.50 5.81
N SER A 623 15.31 -11.65 4.51
CA SER A 623 16.41 -12.41 3.94
C SER A 623 16.98 -11.71 2.72
N LEU A 624 18.29 -11.81 2.52
CA LEU A 624 19.00 -11.25 1.38
C LEU A 624 20.15 -12.16 0.95
N VAL A 625 20.52 -12.12 -0.33
CA VAL A 625 21.67 -12.82 -0.89
C VAL A 625 22.80 -11.83 -1.10
N ILE A 626 24.02 -12.18 -0.69
CA ILE A 626 25.25 -11.46 -1.06
C ILE A 626 26.28 -12.49 -1.51
N GLY A 627 26.62 -12.48 -2.79
CA GLY A 627 27.45 -13.50 -3.42
C GLY A 627 26.84 -14.89 -3.26
N GLY A 628 27.58 -15.80 -2.62
CA GLY A 628 27.12 -17.15 -2.29
C GLY A 628 26.48 -17.30 -0.91
N ASP A 629 26.27 -16.20 -0.19
CA ASP A 629 25.78 -16.20 1.19
C ASP A 629 24.31 -15.77 1.25
N LEU A 630 23.50 -16.54 1.99
CA LEU A 630 22.16 -16.17 2.44
C LEU A 630 22.27 -15.53 3.82
N TRP A 631 21.78 -14.31 3.92
CA TRP A 631 21.68 -13.55 5.15
C TRP A 631 20.23 -13.52 5.63
N THR A 632 19.99 -13.78 6.91
CA THR A 632 18.67 -13.70 7.53
C THR A 632 18.72 -12.76 8.73
N LEU A 633 17.68 -11.93 8.88
CA LEU A 633 17.58 -10.90 9.92
C LEU A 633 16.42 -11.19 10.89
N SER A 634 16.70 -11.10 12.19
CA SER A 634 15.69 -10.96 13.23
C SER A 634 16.09 -9.90 14.25
N GLY A 635 15.22 -9.59 15.22
CA GLY A 635 15.56 -8.70 16.34
C GLY A 635 16.76 -9.18 17.18
N ALA A 636 17.14 -10.46 17.08
CA ALA A 636 18.29 -11.02 17.81
C ALA A 636 19.64 -10.77 17.09
N GLY A 637 19.63 -10.60 15.78
CA GLY A 637 20.86 -10.49 14.99
C GLY A 637 20.73 -10.92 13.53
N LEU A 638 21.88 -11.01 12.87
CA LEU A 638 22.03 -11.51 11.51
C LEU A 638 22.67 -12.89 11.52
N LYS A 639 22.12 -13.83 10.76
CA LYS A 639 22.76 -15.12 10.48
C LYS A 639 23.21 -15.17 9.03
N VAL A 640 24.40 -15.70 8.81
CA VAL A 640 24.96 -15.95 7.48
C VAL A 640 25.04 -17.45 7.26
N SER A 641 24.47 -17.92 6.16
CA SER A 641 24.46 -19.31 5.75
C SER A 641 24.91 -19.43 4.30
N ASP A 642 25.44 -20.58 3.90
CA ASP A 642 25.67 -20.87 2.48
C ASP A 642 24.33 -20.89 1.73
N ALA A 643 24.18 -20.13 0.63
CA ALA A 643 22.89 -20.03 -0.06
C ALA A 643 22.45 -21.33 -0.75
N ALA A 644 23.38 -22.24 -1.07
CA ALA A 644 23.07 -23.48 -1.78
C ALA A 644 22.77 -24.65 -0.82
N THR A 645 23.47 -24.71 0.31
CA THR A 645 23.45 -25.83 1.27
C THR A 645 22.84 -25.47 2.61
N LEU A 646 22.64 -24.17 2.89
CA LEU A 646 22.20 -23.61 4.17
C LEU A 646 23.16 -23.92 5.34
N ALA A 647 24.40 -24.31 5.06
CA ALA A 647 25.40 -24.54 6.08
C ALA A 647 25.73 -23.24 6.81
N ASP A 648 25.74 -23.29 8.15
CA ASP A 648 26.02 -22.13 9.01
C ASP A 648 27.42 -21.58 8.73
N ARG A 649 27.50 -20.27 8.48
CA ARG A 649 28.76 -19.55 8.22
C ARG A 649 29.10 -18.53 9.30
N ALA A 650 28.10 -17.82 9.85
CA ALA A 650 28.30 -16.90 10.96
C ALA A 650 26.98 -16.55 11.68
N TRP A 651 27.11 -16.12 12.94
CA TRP A 651 26.06 -15.46 13.71
C TRP A 651 26.60 -14.12 14.22
N ILE A 652 25.84 -13.05 13.99
CA ILE A 652 26.20 -11.66 14.34
C ILE A 652 25.10 -11.15 15.29
N PRO A 653 25.29 -11.28 16.62
CA PRO A 653 24.29 -10.86 17.60
C PRO A 653 24.15 -9.34 17.66
N PHE A 654 22.94 -8.86 17.95
CA PHE A 654 22.67 -7.44 18.22
C PHE A 654 22.78 -7.05 19.70
N ALA A 655 22.96 -8.03 20.58
CA ALA A 655 23.06 -7.92 22.04
C ALA A 655 24.51 -7.94 22.53
#